data_AF-A0A3M1SF69-F1
#
_entry.id   AF-A0A3M1SF69-F1
#
_cell.length_a   1.000
_cell.length_b   1.000
_cell.length_c   1.000
_cell.angle_alpha   90.00
_cell.angle_beta   90.00
_cell.angle_gamma   90.00
#
_symmetry.space_group_name_H-M   'P 1'
#
loop_
_entity.id
_entity.type
_entity.pdbx_description
1 polymer ?
#
loop_
_entity_poly.entity_id
_entity_poly.type
_entity_poly.pdbx_seq_one_letter_code
_entity_poly.pdbx_strand_id
1 'polypeptide(L)'
;MIFGEPSMNSVFPSLRGRSLLARSGKTGNPTIAAPASLLPVAALIACLMIARDAPAEGPALSASGETETTEPATRLHPPISLLDRDGKNVLESNAPISPTRTCGACHDTTYISEHCYHAWQGLDADSRNTGPSSGHPWDVGEGGWGRWNPLLYRQLTVPGNSSLDLGIADWIRIFGWRHPGGGPAVVGWGDTPLDLADAEQALPEGTIDPNRQVLDPQTRQPVAWDWKASGVVELNCFLCHTKNPDNESRVAELGKGRFAWAATATLAHTGIVSRPSEDAPWSVDPSMLVDGQVPAETLGLTVPQSENCGACHGQVWFDREPLVIELSPRQWSTATKGQVFSPQRISDSAVNLRNREKLARPWDVHAQAMLDCRSCHFSLNDPAMHRPSEDMRPKHLRFDPRRVTTEEFLRRPSHDFAKGSTVQGRIASHLTDTMRTCRDCHDAESTHEWLPYRRVHFDRLACEACHIPQTYAPALAAIDWTTLDENGHPRITWRGIESPKEAASSLVTGFEPVLLPRTDSDGKARLTPVNLVAAWYWTTGGDDPRPVRFADLQAAVREGDDYHPDILAALDTNHDGRLDEKERVLDTAAKVEAVRKRLEAVGVADPKLVGEAVPFELHHGVGRAEDAVKECETCHHPESAAARVLDFGPAPHNASIAFSPGTVPAVIGEFDSNRGTLTFRPKVEAQNYYLLGHSPQSAIDLVGLLIVAATVLGVAVHAGRRITKAGR
;
A
#
# COMPACT_ATOMS: atom_id res chain seq x y z
N MET A 1 33.14 -18.88 37.35
CA MET A 1 32.81 -20.25 37.81
C MET A 1 31.59 -20.68 36.98
N ILE A 2 31.72 -21.53 35.94
CA ILE A 2 31.93 -23.00 35.96
C ILE A 2 30.71 -23.69 36.59
N PHE A 3 29.88 -24.57 36.01
CA PHE A 3 29.59 -25.28 34.73
C PHE A 3 28.09 -25.72 34.89
N GLY A 4 27.31 -26.23 33.95
CA GLY A 4 27.59 -26.78 32.62
C GLY A 4 26.31 -27.42 32.05
N GLU A 5 26.42 -27.76 30.78
CA GLU A 5 25.50 -28.57 29.98
C GLU A 5 25.33 -30.00 30.54
N PRO A 6 24.43 -30.79 29.95
CA PRO A 6 24.97 -31.94 29.24
C PRO A 6 24.38 -32.17 27.84
N SER A 7 25.25 -32.68 26.99
CA SER A 7 25.05 -33.12 25.62
C SER A 7 24.71 -34.62 25.52
N MET A 8 24.08 -34.96 24.39
CA MET A 8 24.27 -36.18 23.59
C MET A 8 23.64 -37.53 23.99
N ASN A 9 22.90 -38.06 23.00
CA ASN A 9 23.09 -39.34 22.29
C ASN A 9 21.92 -40.33 22.27
N SER A 10 21.41 -40.50 21.03
CA SER A 10 21.11 -41.75 20.31
C SER A 10 20.22 -42.82 20.96
N VAL A 11 19.25 -43.33 20.17
CA VAL A 11 19.19 -44.74 19.68
C VAL A 11 17.80 -44.99 19.08
N PHE A 12 17.76 -45.33 17.78
CA PHE A 12 16.64 -46.01 17.13
C PHE A 12 16.50 -47.44 17.67
N PRO A 13 15.27 -47.99 17.70
CA PRO A 13 15.12 -49.27 17.01
C PRO A 13 13.84 -49.35 16.16
N SER A 14 14.03 -49.93 14.97
CA SER A 14 12.99 -50.55 14.16
C SER A 14 12.41 -51.78 14.85
N LEU A 15 11.11 -52.04 14.71
CA LEU A 15 10.59 -53.42 14.66
C LEU A 15 9.37 -53.52 13.74
N ARG A 16 9.48 -54.44 12.78
CA ARG A 16 8.46 -54.88 11.84
C ARG A 16 7.42 -55.78 12.52
N GLY A 17 6.17 -55.64 12.09
CA GLY A 17 5.33 -56.77 11.68
C GLY A 17 4.34 -57.33 12.69
N ARG A 18 3.04 -57.28 12.36
CA ARG A 18 2.30 -58.47 11.90
C ARG A 18 0.87 -58.12 11.46
N SER A 19 0.54 -58.66 10.29
CA SER A 19 -0.79 -58.79 9.69
C SER A 19 -1.64 -59.79 10.48
N LEU A 20 -2.95 -59.53 10.62
CA LEU A 20 -3.98 -60.56 10.73
C LEU A 20 -5.22 -60.16 9.92
N LEU A 21 -5.57 -61.06 9.01
CA LEU A 21 -6.78 -61.12 8.18
C LEU A 21 -7.99 -61.56 9.01
N ALA A 22 -9.18 -61.04 8.69
CA ALA A 22 -10.41 -61.84 8.60
C ALA A 22 -11.53 -61.12 7.80
N ARG A 23 -12.13 -61.88 6.88
CA ARG A 23 -13.33 -61.66 6.02
C ARG A 23 -14.61 -61.42 6.85
N SER A 24 -15.77 -60.95 6.37
CA SER A 24 -16.55 -61.18 5.13
C SER A 24 -17.63 -60.08 4.95
N GLY A 25 -17.95 -59.58 3.74
CA GLY A 25 -19.05 -60.05 2.85
C GLY A 25 -20.40 -59.37 3.19
N LYS A 26 -21.12 -58.63 2.34
CA LYS A 26 -21.75 -58.98 1.03
C LYS A 26 -22.42 -57.70 0.46
N THR A 27 -22.10 -57.28 -0.77
CA THR A 27 -22.88 -57.39 -2.03
C THR A 27 -24.22 -56.64 -2.12
N GLY A 28 -24.34 -55.75 -3.11
CA GLY A 28 -25.61 -55.31 -3.66
C GLY A 28 -25.49 -54.06 -4.53
N ASN A 29 -25.20 -54.23 -5.82
CA ASN A 29 -25.47 -53.25 -6.88
C ASN A 29 -26.35 -53.96 -7.92
N PRO A 30 -27.24 -53.26 -8.63
CA PRO A 30 -27.03 -53.22 -10.07
C PRO A 30 -27.28 -51.85 -10.74
N THR A 31 -26.46 -51.64 -11.75
CA THR A 31 -26.53 -50.78 -12.95
C THR A 31 -27.94 -50.69 -13.59
N ILE A 32 -28.33 -49.66 -14.36
CA ILE A 32 -27.96 -49.40 -15.78
C ILE A 32 -28.62 -48.07 -16.30
N ALA A 33 -27.90 -47.39 -17.21
CA ALA A 33 -28.31 -46.52 -18.34
C ALA A 33 -28.71 -45.03 -18.17
N ALA A 34 -27.97 -44.20 -18.92
CA ALA A 34 -28.41 -42.98 -19.62
C ALA A 34 -28.50 -43.31 -21.15
N PRO A 35 -28.68 -42.37 -22.11
CA PRO A 35 -29.18 -40.98 -22.08
C PRO A 35 -30.23 -40.69 -23.19
N ALA A 36 -30.85 -39.50 -23.21
CA ALA A 36 -31.35 -38.87 -24.45
C ALA A 36 -31.61 -37.36 -24.27
N SER A 37 -31.18 -36.61 -25.27
CA SER A 37 -31.24 -35.16 -25.48
C SER A 37 -32.45 -34.74 -26.33
N LEU A 38 -32.79 -33.43 -26.29
CA LEU A 38 -33.33 -32.54 -27.36
C LEU A 38 -34.55 -31.66 -26.94
N LEU A 39 -34.32 -30.34 -27.04
CA LEU A 39 -35.27 -29.21 -27.28
C LEU A 39 -35.89 -29.32 -28.71
N PRO A 40 -36.78 -28.42 -29.24
CA PRO A 40 -37.35 -27.12 -28.77
C PRO A 40 -38.86 -26.91 -29.11
N VAL A 41 -39.38 -25.65 -29.02
CA VAL A 41 -40.45 -24.94 -29.81
C VAL A 41 -41.21 -23.95 -28.88
N ALA A 42 -41.01 -22.61 -28.90
CA ALA A 42 -41.58 -21.55 -29.77
C ALA A 42 -43.13 -21.44 -29.69
N ALA A 43 -43.87 -20.31 -29.64
CA ALA A 43 -43.69 -18.85 -29.76
C ALA A 43 -45.05 -18.15 -29.38
N LEU A 44 -45.16 -16.82 -29.63
CA LEU A 44 -46.37 -15.96 -29.77
C LEU A 44 -46.92 -15.29 -28.46
N ILE A 45 -47.25 -13.98 -28.32
CA ILE A 45 -47.59 -12.86 -29.23
C ILE A 45 -47.19 -11.50 -28.58
N ALA A 46 -46.96 -10.49 -29.42
CA ALA A 46 -46.60 -9.10 -29.14
C ALA A 46 -47.78 -8.12 -28.95
N CYS A 47 -47.43 -6.92 -28.47
CA CYS A 47 -48.08 -5.60 -28.65
C CYS A 47 -49.35 -5.26 -27.84
N LEU A 48 -49.23 -4.29 -26.92
CA LEU A 48 -49.83 -2.95 -27.05
C LEU A 48 -49.34 -2.01 -25.93
N MET A 49 -48.79 -0.85 -26.31
CA MET A 49 -48.61 0.30 -25.43
C MET A 49 -49.76 1.29 -25.67
N ILE A 50 -50.22 1.97 -24.60
CA ILE A 50 -50.26 3.44 -24.41
C ILE A 50 -51.35 3.84 -23.40
N ALA A 51 -50.90 4.61 -22.39
CA ALA A 51 -51.54 5.69 -21.62
C ALA A 51 -52.42 5.44 -20.38
N ARG A 52 -51.84 5.90 -19.25
CA ARG A 52 -52.29 6.98 -18.33
C ARG A 52 -53.01 6.65 -17.01
N ASP A 53 -52.42 7.28 -15.98
CA ASP A 53 -52.97 7.86 -14.74
C ASP A 53 -53.18 7.02 -13.46
N ALA A 54 -52.24 7.26 -12.53
CA ALA A 54 -52.37 7.48 -11.07
C ALA A 54 -52.81 6.34 -10.11
N PRO A 55 -52.30 6.33 -8.86
CA PRO A 55 -52.27 5.16 -7.99
C PRO A 55 -53.51 5.04 -7.11
N ALA A 56 -53.93 3.79 -6.86
CA ALA A 56 -54.98 3.45 -5.91
C ALA A 56 -54.44 3.46 -4.47
N GLU A 57 -55.08 4.28 -3.64
CA GLU A 57 -54.97 4.32 -2.19
C GLU A 57 -55.51 3.03 -1.55
N GLY A 58 -54.76 2.46 -0.61
CA GLY A 58 -55.21 1.43 0.34
C GLY A 58 -55.46 2.04 1.72
N PRO A 59 -56.36 1.47 2.54
CA PRO A 59 -57.18 2.24 3.48
C PRO A 59 -56.48 2.61 4.78
N ALA A 60 -56.85 3.78 5.27
CA ALA A 60 -56.52 4.33 6.57
C ALA A 60 -57.16 3.53 7.73
N LEU A 61 -56.37 3.26 8.76
CA LEU A 61 -56.85 3.00 10.11
C LEU A 61 -56.23 4.04 11.04
N SER A 62 -57.10 4.93 11.54
CA SER A 62 -56.79 5.94 12.53
C SER A 62 -56.60 5.31 13.91
N ALA A 63 -55.51 5.65 14.59
CA ALA A 63 -55.44 5.62 16.04
C ALA A 63 -54.78 6.92 16.51
N SER A 64 -55.61 7.84 16.96
CA SER A 64 -55.23 9.00 17.77
C SER A 64 -54.84 8.51 19.16
N GLY A 65 -53.66 8.89 19.64
CA GLY A 65 -53.24 8.62 21.01
C GLY A 65 -51.79 8.97 21.24
N GLU A 66 -51.58 10.17 21.78
CA GLU A 66 -50.46 10.59 22.63
C GLU A 66 -49.05 10.60 22.02
N THR A 67 -48.46 11.79 22.06
CA THR A 67 -47.07 12.12 21.83
C THR A 67 -46.17 11.34 22.78
N GLU A 68 -45.77 10.14 22.38
CA GLU A 68 -44.59 9.48 22.91
C GLU A 68 -43.39 9.92 22.06
N THR A 69 -42.51 10.68 22.70
CA THR A 69 -41.22 11.08 22.15
C THR A 69 -40.51 9.85 21.61
N THR A 70 -40.39 9.75 20.29
CA THR A 70 -39.40 8.86 19.67
C THR A 70 -38.02 9.37 20.07
N GLU A 71 -37.50 8.85 21.19
CA GLU A 71 -36.07 8.91 21.47
C GLU A 71 -35.35 8.36 20.22
N PRO A 72 -34.54 9.17 19.54
CA PRO A 72 -33.74 8.67 18.43
C PRO A 72 -32.79 7.61 18.97
N ALA A 73 -32.61 6.54 18.19
CA ALA A 73 -31.68 5.45 18.45
C ALA A 73 -30.46 5.94 19.24
N THR A 74 -30.25 5.35 20.43
CA THR A 74 -29.20 5.68 21.40
C THR A 74 -27.95 6.26 20.74
N ARG A 75 -27.81 7.58 20.81
CA ARG A 75 -26.59 8.28 20.38
C ARG A 75 -25.47 7.82 21.29
N LEU A 76 -24.51 7.07 20.75
CA LEU A 76 -23.36 6.61 21.53
C LEU A 76 -22.43 7.77 21.92
N HIS A 77 -22.41 8.86 21.14
CA HIS A 77 -21.63 10.05 21.46
C HIS A 77 -22.51 11.14 22.11
N PRO A 78 -22.14 11.64 23.30
CA PRO A 78 -22.74 12.86 23.84
C PRO A 78 -22.26 14.10 23.06
N PRO A 79 -22.85 15.29 23.30
CA PRO A 79 -22.26 16.55 22.84
C PRO A 79 -20.82 16.71 23.35
N ILE A 80 -19.96 17.27 22.50
CA ILE A 80 -18.51 17.29 22.71
C ILE A 80 -18.04 18.71 23.03
N SER A 81 -17.32 18.89 24.13
CA SER A 81 -16.60 20.13 24.41
C SER A 81 -15.31 20.17 23.59
N LEU A 82 -15.15 21.18 22.73
CA LEU A 82 -13.90 21.41 22.02
C LEU A 82 -12.89 22.08 22.95
N LEU A 83 -11.79 21.39 23.25
CA LEU A 83 -10.77 21.82 24.21
C LEU A 83 -9.45 22.13 23.51
N ASP A 84 -8.70 23.10 24.02
CA ASP A 84 -7.30 23.32 23.67
C ASP A 84 -6.36 22.39 24.44
N ARG A 85 -5.05 22.52 24.19
CA ARG A 85 -4.01 21.68 24.81
C ARG A 85 -3.98 21.76 26.35
N ASP A 86 -4.39 22.90 26.90
CA ASP A 86 -4.41 23.19 28.34
C ASP A 86 -5.74 22.73 28.98
N GLY A 87 -6.66 22.17 28.18
CA GLY A 87 -7.96 21.67 28.61
C GLY A 87 -9.02 22.75 28.76
N LYS A 88 -8.77 23.96 28.27
CA LYS A 88 -9.75 25.05 28.29
C LYS A 88 -10.64 24.97 27.04
N ASN A 89 -11.90 25.40 27.18
CA ASN A 89 -12.80 25.47 26.03
C ASN A 89 -12.28 26.48 25.01
N VAL A 90 -12.19 26.08 23.74
CA VAL A 90 -11.62 26.92 22.67
C VAL A 90 -12.43 28.19 22.39
N LEU A 91 -13.71 28.23 22.73
CA LEU A 91 -14.51 29.47 22.68
C LEU A 91 -13.95 30.55 23.61
N GLU A 92 -13.30 30.16 24.70
CA GLU A 92 -12.76 31.08 25.69
C GLU A 92 -11.28 31.36 25.49
N SER A 93 -10.52 30.43 24.90
CA SER A 93 -9.08 30.59 24.68
C SER A 93 -8.73 31.14 23.29
N ASN A 94 -9.60 30.91 22.28
CA ASN A 94 -9.28 31.08 20.87
C ASN A 94 -8.00 30.35 20.43
N ALA A 95 -7.60 29.31 21.17
CA ALA A 95 -6.45 28.48 20.87
C ALA A 95 -6.83 27.32 19.93
N PRO A 96 -5.84 26.67 19.28
CA PRO A 96 -6.11 25.50 18.46
C PRO A 96 -6.80 24.38 19.27
N ILE A 97 -7.74 23.69 18.62
CA ILE A 97 -8.38 22.50 19.19
C ILE A 97 -7.33 21.40 19.34
N SER A 98 -7.26 20.83 20.55
CA SER A 98 -6.51 19.61 20.88
C SER A 98 -7.44 18.40 20.78
N PRO A 99 -7.27 17.53 19.75
CA PRO A 99 -8.07 16.31 19.64
C PRO A 99 -7.88 15.39 20.84
N THR A 100 -6.65 15.31 21.36
CA THR A 100 -6.36 14.41 22.48
C THR A 100 -6.99 14.87 23.78
N ARG A 101 -7.13 16.18 24.02
CA ARG A 101 -7.91 16.69 25.15
C ARG A 101 -9.41 16.59 24.92
N THR A 102 -9.87 16.95 23.72
CA THR A 102 -11.29 16.94 23.34
C THR A 102 -11.89 15.53 23.44
N CYS A 103 -11.27 14.54 22.81
CA CYS A 103 -11.72 13.15 22.85
C CYS A 103 -11.29 12.42 24.13
N GLY A 104 -10.24 12.93 24.80
CA GLY A 104 -9.70 12.40 26.05
C GLY A 104 -10.66 12.45 27.25
N ALA A 105 -11.73 13.25 27.15
CA ALA A 105 -12.78 13.29 28.17
C ALA A 105 -13.53 11.95 28.32
N CYS A 106 -13.57 11.13 27.25
CA CYS A 106 -14.26 9.84 27.24
C CYS A 106 -13.34 8.67 26.84
N HIS A 107 -12.34 8.93 26.00
CA HIS A 107 -11.41 7.92 25.51
C HIS A 107 -10.04 8.06 26.18
N ASP A 108 -9.33 6.94 26.34
CA ASP A 108 -7.94 6.95 26.79
C ASP A 108 -7.03 7.27 25.59
N THR A 109 -6.90 8.56 25.28
CA THR A 109 -6.13 9.04 24.11
C THR A 109 -4.64 8.76 24.23
N THR A 110 -4.13 8.61 25.44
CA THR A 110 -2.75 8.13 25.68
C THR A 110 -2.62 6.69 25.21
N TYR A 111 -3.47 5.78 25.70
CA TYR A 111 -3.48 4.38 25.25
C TYR A 111 -3.66 4.28 23.72
N ILE A 112 -4.61 5.02 23.16
CA ILE A 112 -4.87 5.06 21.72
C ILE A 112 -3.61 5.48 20.96
N SER A 113 -2.94 6.55 21.37
CA SER A 113 -1.74 7.01 20.69
C SER A 113 -0.58 6.03 20.81
N GLU A 114 -0.39 5.40 21.98
CA GLU A 114 0.66 4.40 22.22
C GLU A 114 0.43 3.09 21.47
N HIS A 115 -0.82 2.77 21.13
CA HIS A 115 -1.19 1.60 20.34
C HIS A 115 -1.65 2.05 18.95
N CYS A 116 -0.81 2.83 18.27
CA CYS A 116 -1.10 3.38 16.95
C CYS A 116 0.18 3.44 16.11
N TYR A 117 0.47 2.38 15.37
CA TYR A 117 1.59 2.39 14.42
C TYR A 117 1.52 3.55 13.42
N HIS A 118 0.32 4.00 13.02
CA HIS A 118 0.18 5.13 12.10
C HIS A 118 0.73 6.44 12.69
N ALA A 119 0.67 6.61 14.02
CA ALA A 119 1.21 7.77 14.72
C ALA A 119 2.71 7.64 15.01
N TRP A 120 3.20 6.42 15.31
CA TRP A 120 4.60 6.24 15.71
C TRP A 120 5.54 5.90 14.56
N GLN A 121 5.02 5.25 13.51
CA GLN A 121 5.75 4.81 12.32
C GLN A 121 7.06 4.05 12.62
N GLY A 122 7.17 3.39 13.78
CA GLY A 122 8.33 2.63 14.21
C GLY A 122 9.35 3.37 15.09
N LEU A 123 9.10 4.63 15.48
CA LEU A 123 9.93 5.34 16.47
C LEU A 123 9.89 4.67 17.86
N ASP A 124 8.74 4.08 18.20
CA ASP A 124 8.42 3.37 19.44
C ASP A 124 9.06 1.98 19.54
N ALA A 125 9.45 1.39 18.40
CA ALA A 125 10.20 0.13 18.41
C ALA A 125 11.57 0.34 19.06
N ASP A 126 12.07 -0.69 19.77
CA ASP A 126 13.37 -0.76 20.48
C ASP A 126 14.61 -0.42 19.58
N SER A 127 14.34 -0.15 18.31
CA SER A 127 15.20 0.36 17.25
C SER A 127 15.80 1.76 17.43
N ARG A 128 15.53 2.47 18.54
CA ARG A 128 16.29 3.71 18.89
C ARG A 128 17.81 3.46 18.98
N ASN A 129 18.26 2.20 19.08
CA ASN A 129 19.66 1.81 19.24
C ASN A 129 20.13 0.59 18.42
N THR A 130 19.37 0.11 17.42
CA THR A 130 19.85 -0.97 16.54
C THR A 130 20.25 -0.41 15.18
N GLY A 131 21.52 -0.61 14.80
CA GLY A 131 22.07 -0.23 13.48
C GLY A 131 21.27 -0.81 12.30
N PRO A 132 21.64 -0.52 11.04
CA PRO A 132 20.74 -0.48 9.88
C PRO A 132 19.86 -1.73 9.76
N SER A 133 18.68 -1.66 10.39
CA SER A 133 17.77 -2.79 10.56
C SER A 133 16.87 -2.98 9.34
N SER A 134 16.95 -2.07 8.36
CA SER A 134 16.11 -1.99 7.17
C SER A 134 16.86 -2.27 5.87
N GLY A 135 18.17 -2.07 5.78
CA GLY A 135 19.00 -2.53 4.66
C GLY A 135 19.86 -1.47 3.98
N HIS A 136 19.49 -0.19 3.98
CA HIS A 136 20.43 0.88 3.59
C HIS A 136 21.36 1.21 4.76
N PRO A 137 22.63 1.58 4.53
CA PRO A 137 23.55 1.99 5.60
C PRO A 137 23.07 3.18 6.44
N TRP A 138 22.20 4.00 5.86
CA TRP A 138 21.77 5.28 6.41
C TRP A 138 20.34 5.29 6.97
N ASP A 139 19.66 4.16 6.92
CA ASP A 139 18.33 4.02 7.49
C ASP A 139 18.40 3.77 9.00
N VAL A 140 17.39 4.23 9.71
CA VAL A 140 17.15 3.88 11.12
C VAL A 140 15.70 3.47 11.33
N GLY A 141 15.45 2.68 12.38
CA GLY A 141 14.09 2.33 12.79
C GLY A 141 13.41 1.19 12.02
N GLU A 142 12.37 0.64 12.66
CA GLU A 142 11.47 -0.35 12.06
C GLU A 142 10.19 0.30 11.49
N GLY A 143 10.28 1.00 10.35
CA GLY A 143 9.05 1.53 9.76
C GLY A 143 9.20 2.64 8.74
N GLY A 144 8.19 3.53 8.69
CA GLY A 144 8.20 4.74 7.88
C GLY A 144 9.05 5.86 8.48
N TRP A 145 9.29 5.84 9.80
CA TRP A 145 10.17 6.77 10.47
C TRP A 145 11.65 6.40 10.24
N GLY A 146 12.45 7.38 9.83
CA GLY A 146 13.91 7.20 9.69
C GLY A 146 14.37 6.37 8.49
N ARG A 147 13.45 5.90 7.63
CA ARG A 147 13.80 5.14 6.43
C ARG A 147 13.79 5.97 5.16
N TRP A 148 14.78 5.70 4.32
CA TRP A 148 14.84 6.21 2.97
C TRP A 148 13.76 5.58 2.09
N ASN A 149 13.06 6.43 1.35
CA ASN A 149 12.15 6.02 0.30
C ASN A 149 12.59 6.70 -1.00
N PRO A 150 13.15 5.97 -1.97
CA PRO A 150 13.69 6.57 -3.18
C PRO A 150 12.59 7.15 -4.09
N LEU A 151 11.30 6.87 -3.82
CA LEU A 151 10.18 7.52 -4.50
C LEU A 151 9.86 8.93 -3.97
N LEU A 152 10.32 9.26 -2.76
CA LEU A 152 10.05 10.54 -2.10
C LEU A 152 11.28 11.46 -2.04
N TYR A 153 12.48 10.89 -2.13
CA TYR A 153 13.76 11.58 -2.29
C TYR A 153 14.04 12.69 -1.27
N ARG A 154 13.77 12.42 0.01
CA ARG A 154 14.18 13.26 1.13
C ARG A 154 14.49 12.40 2.34
N GLN A 155 15.65 12.61 2.93
CA GLN A 155 16.11 11.84 4.08
C GLN A 155 15.80 12.58 5.38
N LEU A 156 15.08 11.92 6.28
CA LEU A 156 15.00 12.37 7.67
C LEU A 156 16.39 12.30 8.30
N THR A 157 16.89 13.44 8.76
CA THR A 157 18.21 13.51 9.36
C THR A 157 18.19 12.86 10.74
N VAL A 158 19.15 11.97 10.95
CA VAL A 158 19.34 11.26 12.22
C VAL A 158 20.27 12.11 13.11
N PRO A 159 20.02 12.20 14.44
CA PRO A 159 20.93 12.88 15.36
C PRO A 159 22.36 12.38 15.24
N GLY A 160 23.33 13.31 15.24
CA GLY A 160 24.75 12.99 15.08
C GLY A 160 25.26 13.01 13.63
N ASN A 161 24.38 13.15 12.63
CA ASN A 161 24.79 13.37 11.25
C ASN A 161 25.51 14.72 11.08
N SER A 162 26.48 14.77 10.16
CA SER A 162 27.27 15.97 9.86
C SER A 162 26.56 16.98 8.94
N SER A 163 25.41 16.61 8.37
CA SER A 163 24.61 17.47 7.50
C SER A 163 23.11 17.25 7.72
N LEU A 164 22.34 18.31 7.54
CA LEU A 164 20.88 18.32 7.63
C LEU A 164 20.27 18.27 6.22
N ASP A 165 19.37 17.30 5.98
CA ASP A 165 18.42 17.29 4.85
C ASP A 165 17.02 17.68 5.33
N LEU A 166 16.35 16.80 6.09
CA LEU A 166 15.12 17.11 6.79
C LEU A 166 15.34 17.14 8.31
N GLY A 167 15.00 18.26 8.94
CA GLY A 167 14.61 18.26 10.35
C GLY A 167 13.18 17.75 10.55
N ILE A 168 12.74 17.62 11.80
CA ILE A 168 11.40 17.11 12.12
C ILE A 168 10.30 18.04 11.58
N ALA A 169 10.49 19.36 11.69
CA ALA A 169 9.52 20.30 11.13
C ALA A 169 9.42 20.20 9.59
N ASP A 170 10.54 20.04 8.87
CA ASP A 170 10.51 19.82 7.42
C ASP A 170 9.82 18.50 7.07
N TRP A 171 10.08 17.44 7.83
CA TRP A 171 9.43 16.15 7.68
C TRP A 171 7.91 16.27 7.84
N ILE A 172 7.40 17.01 8.84
CA ILE A 172 5.97 17.25 9.00
C ILE A 172 5.42 18.05 7.81
N ARG A 173 6.10 19.12 7.38
CA ARG A 173 5.67 19.96 6.26
C ARG A 173 5.55 19.19 4.94
N ILE A 174 6.46 18.23 4.71
CA ILE A 174 6.57 17.51 3.43
C ILE A 174 5.79 16.19 3.44
N PHE A 175 5.81 15.45 4.55
CA PHE A 175 5.23 14.11 4.66
C PHE A 175 4.00 14.04 5.57
N GLY A 176 3.64 15.13 6.26
CA GLY A 176 2.49 15.17 7.16
C GLY A 176 1.13 14.90 6.47
N TRP A 177 1.06 15.01 5.15
CA TRP A 177 -0.12 14.60 4.38
C TRP A 177 -0.43 13.10 4.50
N ARG A 178 0.58 12.25 4.76
CA ARG A 178 0.43 10.80 4.92
C ARG A 178 0.52 10.34 6.39
N HIS A 179 0.58 11.27 7.33
CA HIS A 179 0.74 10.97 8.76
C HIS A 179 -0.43 11.56 9.55
N PRO A 180 -1.12 10.84 10.44
CA PRO A 180 -2.28 11.38 11.17
C PRO A 180 -1.92 12.34 12.30
N GLY A 181 -0.64 12.48 12.66
CA GLY A 181 -0.18 13.20 13.85
C GLY A 181 0.11 12.24 15.01
N GLY A 182 0.64 12.77 16.11
CA GLY A 182 1.15 11.98 17.24
C GLY A 182 2.61 11.55 17.06
N GLY A 183 3.09 10.69 17.96
CA GLY A 183 4.43 10.09 17.91
C GLY A 183 5.54 11.09 17.54
N PRO A 184 6.30 10.88 16.45
CA PRO A 184 7.40 11.76 16.08
C PRO A 184 7.00 13.21 15.78
N ALA A 185 5.74 13.48 15.42
CA ALA A 185 5.26 14.85 15.20
C ALA A 185 4.98 15.61 16.51
N VAL A 186 5.10 14.93 17.65
CA VAL A 186 5.03 15.49 19.00
C VAL A 186 6.39 15.50 19.68
N VAL A 187 7.16 14.40 19.63
CA VAL A 187 8.40 14.23 20.41
C VAL A 187 9.70 14.19 19.59
N GLY A 188 9.59 14.14 18.26
CA GLY A 188 10.75 14.01 17.37
C GLY A 188 11.59 12.77 17.69
N TRP A 189 12.90 12.95 17.84
CA TRP A 189 13.83 11.89 18.25
C TRP A 189 13.92 11.67 19.78
N GLY A 190 13.24 12.48 20.59
CA GLY A 190 13.29 12.42 22.06
C GLY A 190 12.02 11.88 22.69
N ASP A 191 11.91 12.02 24.01
CA ASP A 191 10.71 11.67 24.79
C ASP A 191 9.95 12.92 25.30
N THR A 192 10.52 14.12 25.12
CA THR A 192 9.91 15.40 25.50
C THR A 192 9.20 16.01 24.29
N PRO A 193 7.98 16.56 24.46
CA PRO A 193 7.31 17.29 23.39
C PRO A 193 8.18 18.41 22.82
N LEU A 194 8.21 18.56 21.49
CA LEU A 194 9.10 19.46 20.77
C LEU A 194 8.85 20.94 21.11
N ASP A 195 7.62 21.30 21.47
CA ASP A 195 7.22 22.65 21.92
C ASP A 195 7.49 22.89 23.42
N LEU A 196 7.88 21.86 24.16
CA LEU A 196 8.28 21.92 25.57
C LEU A 196 9.77 21.67 25.79
N ALA A 197 10.47 21.09 24.82
CA ALA A 197 11.91 20.92 24.86
C ALA A 197 12.60 22.30 24.98
N ASP A 198 13.73 22.36 25.69
CA ASP A 198 14.47 23.60 25.98
C ASP A 198 15.04 24.25 24.70
N ALA A 199 14.16 24.88 23.92
CA ALA A 199 14.48 25.61 22.70
C ALA A 199 15.35 26.85 22.99
N GLU A 200 15.44 27.27 24.25
CA GLU A 200 16.14 28.48 24.70
C GLU A 200 17.67 28.29 24.88
N GLN A 201 18.16 27.05 24.96
CA GLN A 201 19.61 26.81 25.00
C GLN A 201 20.20 26.89 23.59
N ALA A 202 21.01 27.90 23.30
CA ALA A 202 21.70 28.01 22.01
C ALA A 202 22.49 26.72 21.72
N LEU A 203 22.30 26.16 20.52
CA LEU A 203 23.11 25.03 20.07
C LEU A 203 24.55 25.52 19.86
N PRO A 204 25.58 24.74 20.21
CA PRO A 204 26.95 25.07 19.85
C PRO A 204 27.07 25.26 18.34
N GLU A 205 27.89 26.23 17.92
CA GLU A 205 28.10 26.52 16.50
C GLU A 205 28.52 25.25 15.73
N GLY A 206 27.90 25.02 14.57
CA GLY A 206 28.14 23.83 13.73
C GLY A 206 27.43 22.55 14.19
N THR A 207 26.66 22.57 15.28
CA THR A 207 25.87 21.39 15.70
C THR A 207 24.62 21.24 14.83
N ILE A 208 24.43 20.03 14.29
CA ILE A 208 23.19 19.61 13.62
C ILE A 208 22.26 18.95 14.63
N ASP A 209 21.08 19.53 14.81
CA ASP A 209 20.01 18.98 15.62
C ASP A 209 18.69 18.93 14.82
N PRO A 210 18.30 17.76 14.30
CA PRO A 210 17.09 17.63 13.49
C PRO A 210 15.81 17.90 14.28
N ASN A 211 15.80 17.86 15.62
CA ASN A 211 14.64 18.25 16.41
C ASN A 211 14.45 19.76 16.45
N ARG A 212 15.50 20.56 16.27
CA ARG A 212 15.48 22.00 16.52
C ARG A 212 15.75 22.85 15.29
N GLN A 213 16.09 22.23 14.17
CA GLN A 213 16.50 22.91 12.95
C GLN A 213 15.71 22.42 11.73
N VAL A 214 15.60 23.30 10.75
CA VAL A 214 15.18 23.02 9.37
C VAL A 214 16.28 23.43 8.41
N LEU A 215 16.25 22.93 7.19
CA LEU A 215 17.20 23.33 6.16
C LEU A 215 16.68 24.56 5.40
N ASP A 216 17.43 25.67 5.43
CA ASP A 216 17.14 26.79 4.54
C ASP A 216 17.53 26.41 3.10
N PRO A 217 16.58 26.37 2.15
CA PRO A 217 16.85 25.93 0.78
C PRO A 217 17.77 26.88 0.00
N GLN A 218 17.83 28.17 0.36
CA GLN A 218 18.66 29.15 -0.36
C GLN A 218 20.11 29.09 0.11
N THR A 219 20.32 29.09 1.43
CA THR A 219 21.68 29.08 2.00
C THR A 219 22.24 27.66 2.11
N ARG A 220 21.38 26.63 2.04
CA ARG A 220 21.68 25.20 2.31
C ARG A 220 22.25 24.96 3.70
N GLN A 221 21.99 25.89 4.62
CA GLN A 221 22.43 25.84 6.01
C GLN A 221 21.25 25.51 6.95
N PRO A 222 21.51 24.83 8.08
CA PRO A 222 20.53 24.67 9.14
C PRO A 222 20.12 26.02 9.74
N VAL A 223 18.83 26.21 9.97
CA VAL A 223 18.26 27.34 10.70
C VAL A 223 17.34 26.83 11.80
N ALA A 224 17.25 27.55 12.91
CA ALA A 224 16.42 27.14 14.05
C ALA A 224 14.91 27.16 13.68
N TRP A 225 14.17 26.16 14.19
CA TRP A 225 12.72 26.11 14.10
C TRP A 225 12.08 26.53 15.43
N ASP A 226 11.04 27.36 15.38
CA ASP A 226 10.30 27.82 16.55
C ASP A 226 9.08 26.93 16.83
N TRP A 227 9.28 25.91 17.67
CA TRP A 227 8.21 25.03 18.11
C TRP A 227 7.18 25.69 19.02
N LYS A 228 7.53 26.76 19.73
CA LYS A 228 6.57 27.51 20.56
C LYS A 228 5.56 28.24 19.67
N ALA A 229 6.01 28.74 18.51
CA ALA A 229 5.14 29.37 17.53
C ALA A 229 4.33 28.36 16.70
N SER A 230 4.95 27.26 16.24
CA SER A 230 4.26 26.26 15.41
C SER A 230 3.28 25.38 16.20
N GLY A 231 3.62 25.10 17.46
CA GLY A 231 3.12 23.96 18.21
C GLY A 231 3.52 22.62 17.59
N VAL A 232 2.94 21.54 18.08
CA VAL A 232 3.13 20.16 17.58
C VAL A 232 1.89 19.63 16.88
N VAL A 233 1.99 18.49 16.18
CA VAL A 233 0.84 17.82 15.56
C VAL A 233 0.40 16.64 16.42
N GLU A 234 -0.63 16.84 17.24
CA GLU A 234 -1.27 15.76 17.99
C GLU A 234 -1.94 14.71 17.08
N LEU A 235 -2.22 13.52 17.61
CA LEU A 235 -3.01 12.51 16.90
C LEU A 235 -4.39 13.08 16.56
N ASN A 236 -4.67 13.24 15.26
CA ASN A 236 -5.87 13.90 14.81
C ASN A 236 -7.06 12.93 14.69
N CYS A 237 -7.85 12.80 15.76
CA CYS A 237 -9.04 11.95 15.78
C CYS A 237 -10.06 12.33 14.70
N PHE A 238 -10.19 13.62 14.37
CA PHE A 238 -11.19 14.11 13.41
C PHE A 238 -10.93 13.62 11.98
N LEU A 239 -9.67 13.34 11.63
CA LEU A 239 -9.31 12.88 10.29
C LEU A 239 -9.99 11.54 9.93
N CYS A 240 -10.17 10.66 10.91
CA CYS A 240 -10.76 9.34 10.70
C CYS A 240 -12.20 9.24 11.22
N HIS A 241 -12.57 10.02 12.24
CA HIS A 241 -13.87 9.90 12.91
C HIS A 241 -14.88 10.96 12.50
N THR A 242 -14.60 11.78 11.48
CA THR A 242 -15.59 12.67 10.88
C THR A 242 -15.94 12.21 9.47
N LYS A 243 -17.19 12.43 9.05
CA LYS A 243 -17.68 11.98 7.74
C LYS A 243 -16.95 12.64 6.56
N ASN A 244 -16.68 13.95 6.67
CA ASN A 244 -16.09 14.76 5.59
C ASN A 244 -14.98 15.66 6.15
N PRO A 245 -13.84 15.09 6.60
CA PRO A 245 -12.72 15.89 7.10
C PRO A 245 -12.17 16.76 5.98
N ASP A 246 -11.84 18.02 6.30
CA ASP A 246 -11.10 18.89 5.39
C ASP A 246 -9.60 18.59 5.47
N ASN A 247 -9.19 17.52 4.78
CA ASN A 247 -7.78 17.14 4.73
C ASN A 247 -6.94 18.13 3.90
N GLU A 248 -7.54 18.88 2.97
CA GLU A 248 -6.82 19.88 2.18
C GLU A 248 -6.38 21.05 3.07
N SER A 249 -7.30 21.64 3.83
CA SER A 249 -6.98 22.69 4.80
C SER A 249 -6.01 22.19 5.86
N ARG A 250 -6.17 20.95 6.35
CA ARG A 250 -5.22 20.32 7.27
C ARG A 250 -3.81 20.30 6.68
N VAL A 251 -3.64 19.80 5.46
CA VAL A 251 -2.32 19.70 4.80
C VAL A 251 -1.73 21.08 4.51
N ALA A 252 -2.57 22.07 4.18
CA ALA A 252 -2.12 23.45 4.00
C ALA A 252 -1.54 24.04 5.30
N GLU A 253 -2.15 23.79 6.46
CA GLU A 253 -1.60 24.21 7.76
C GLU A 253 -0.28 23.53 8.08
N LEU A 254 -0.16 22.22 7.80
CA LEU A 254 1.09 21.48 7.96
C LEU A 254 2.20 22.07 7.08
N GLY A 255 1.93 22.33 5.80
CA GLY A 255 2.91 22.91 4.87
C GLY A 255 3.41 24.30 5.28
N LYS A 256 2.55 25.09 5.95
CA LYS A 256 2.88 26.43 6.48
C LYS A 256 3.62 26.39 7.82
N GLY A 257 3.77 25.21 8.44
CA GLY A 257 4.36 25.10 9.78
C GLY A 257 3.43 25.52 10.91
N ARG A 258 2.11 25.64 10.67
CA ARG A 258 1.11 25.98 11.70
C ARG A 258 0.56 24.68 12.31
N PHE A 259 1.45 23.88 12.86
CA PHE A 259 1.21 22.49 13.23
C PHE A 259 0.03 22.28 14.19
N ALA A 260 -0.07 23.09 15.24
CA ALA A 260 -1.19 22.97 16.19
C ALA A 260 -2.57 23.26 15.57
N TRP A 261 -2.62 24.07 14.50
CA TRP A 261 -3.87 24.40 13.81
C TRP A 261 -4.36 23.31 12.86
N ALA A 262 -3.53 22.32 12.51
CA ALA A 262 -3.88 21.30 11.52
C ALA A 262 -5.13 20.48 11.91
N ALA A 263 -5.27 20.14 13.20
CA ALA A 263 -6.45 19.44 13.70
C ALA A 263 -7.71 20.30 13.64
N THR A 264 -7.58 21.60 13.96
CA THR A 264 -8.69 22.55 13.85
C THR A 264 -9.14 22.68 12.40
N ALA A 265 -8.19 22.88 11.47
CA ALA A 265 -8.45 23.01 10.04
C ALA A 265 -9.16 21.79 9.44
N THR A 266 -9.00 20.59 10.03
CA THR A 266 -9.71 19.37 9.61
C THR A 266 -11.23 19.50 9.72
N LEU A 267 -11.72 20.38 10.60
CA LEU A 267 -13.14 20.61 10.81
C LEU A 267 -13.73 21.70 9.89
N ALA A 268 -12.96 22.32 8.99
CA ALA A 268 -13.43 23.48 8.22
C ALA A 268 -14.68 23.17 7.37
N HIS A 269 -14.76 21.99 6.74
CA HIS A 269 -15.93 21.57 5.97
C HIS A 269 -17.20 21.33 6.81
N THR A 270 -17.09 21.24 8.14
CA THR A 270 -18.26 21.12 9.02
C THR A 270 -18.96 22.47 9.25
N GLY A 271 -18.27 23.58 8.95
CA GLY A 271 -18.71 24.94 9.31
C GLY A 271 -18.51 25.30 10.79
N ILE A 272 -18.06 24.36 11.64
CA ILE A 272 -17.78 24.63 13.06
C ILE A 272 -16.63 25.61 13.23
N VAL A 273 -15.63 25.55 12.34
CA VAL A 273 -14.49 26.46 12.35
C VAL A 273 -14.45 27.24 11.05
N SER A 274 -14.08 28.50 11.16
CA SER A 274 -13.84 29.37 10.02
C SER A 274 -12.64 30.28 10.30
N ARG A 275 -12.13 30.90 9.24
CA ARG A 275 -11.14 31.97 9.36
C ARG A 275 -11.49 33.11 8.39
N PRO A 276 -11.32 34.37 8.79
CA PRO A 276 -11.67 35.52 7.95
C PRO A 276 -10.68 35.75 6.79
N SER A 277 -9.45 35.24 6.90
CA SER A 277 -8.43 35.25 5.85
C SER A 277 -7.47 34.09 6.04
N GLU A 278 -6.62 33.82 5.05
CA GLU A 278 -5.65 32.73 5.06
C GLU A 278 -4.58 32.83 6.17
N ASP A 279 -4.28 34.06 6.59
CA ASP A 279 -3.30 34.38 7.63
C ASP A 279 -3.92 34.55 9.02
N ALA A 280 -5.25 34.66 9.10
CA ALA A 280 -5.95 34.73 10.37
C ALA A 280 -6.01 33.35 11.05
N PRO A 281 -5.97 33.30 12.39
CA PRO A 281 -6.20 32.07 13.13
C PRO A 281 -7.63 31.56 12.87
N TRP A 282 -7.82 30.26 13.02
CA TRP A 282 -9.15 29.66 12.99
C TRP A 282 -9.92 30.04 14.25
N SER A 283 -11.23 30.23 14.11
CA SER A 283 -12.16 30.47 15.22
C SER A 283 -13.34 29.52 15.11
N VAL A 284 -13.83 29.05 16.26
CA VAL A 284 -15.08 28.29 16.34
C VAL A 284 -16.27 29.22 16.21
N ASP A 285 -17.26 28.85 15.39
CA ASP A 285 -18.54 29.55 15.30
C ASP A 285 -19.43 29.19 16.50
N PRO A 286 -19.70 30.12 17.43
CA PRO A 286 -20.50 29.83 18.62
C PRO A 286 -21.94 29.42 18.30
N SER A 287 -22.47 29.76 17.11
CA SER A 287 -23.83 29.39 16.71
C SER A 287 -23.99 27.89 16.43
N MET A 288 -22.87 27.18 16.24
CA MET A 288 -22.83 25.74 16.02
C MET A 288 -22.86 24.92 17.32
N LEU A 289 -22.84 25.60 18.47
CA LEU A 289 -22.74 24.99 19.80
C LEU A 289 -24.07 25.11 20.56
N VAL A 290 -24.37 24.10 21.37
CA VAL A 290 -25.46 24.08 22.35
C VAL A 290 -24.82 23.91 23.73
N ASP A 291 -25.09 24.85 24.64
CA ASP A 291 -24.49 24.88 25.99
C ASP A 291 -22.94 24.82 25.99
N GLY A 292 -22.31 25.44 24.99
CA GLY A 292 -20.85 25.46 24.84
C GLY A 292 -20.23 24.15 24.34
N GLN A 293 -21.06 23.20 23.88
CA GLN A 293 -20.65 21.92 23.31
C GLN A 293 -21.16 21.77 21.88
N VAL A 294 -20.44 21.01 21.06
CA VAL A 294 -20.88 20.70 19.70
C VAL A 294 -21.64 19.37 19.68
N PRO A 295 -22.86 19.32 19.13
CA PRO A 295 -23.55 18.04 18.91
C PRO A 295 -22.73 17.09 18.04
N ALA A 296 -22.72 15.80 18.38
CA ALA A 296 -21.93 14.79 17.65
C ALA A 296 -22.30 14.72 16.16
N GLU A 297 -23.57 14.96 15.83
CA GLU A 297 -24.06 14.99 14.45
C GLU A 297 -23.52 16.20 13.67
N THR A 298 -23.35 17.34 14.33
CA THR A 298 -22.76 18.55 13.73
C THR A 298 -21.28 18.36 13.43
N LEU A 299 -20.54 17.66 14.29
CA LEU A 299 -19.17 17.20 14.00
C LEU A 299 -19.13 16.13 12.89
N GLY A 300 -20.27 15.53 12.56
CA GLY A 300 -20.35 14.41 11.63
C GLY A 300 -19.61 13.19 12.15
N LEU A 301 -19.64 12.94 13.46
CA LEU A 301 -18.90 11.83 14.07
C LEU A 301 -19.40 10.48 13.56
N THR A 302 -18.47 9.64 13.15
CA THR A 302 -18.76 8.32 12.59
C THR A 302 -17.65 7.33 12.91
N VAL A 303 -17.92 6.05 12.70
CA VAL A 303 -16.86 5.06 12.54
C VAL A 303 -16.09 5.37 11.24
N PRO A 304 -14.76 5.13 11.19
CA PRO A 304 -13.98 5.43 10.00
C PRO A 304 -14.52 4.72 8.76
N GLN A 305 -14.71 5.48 7.68
CA GLN A 305 -15.11 4.99 6.37
C GLN A 305 -13.88 4.79 5.48
N SER A 306 -14.05 4.08 4.37
CA SER A 306 -12.96 3.78 3.45
C SER A 306 -12.33 5.05 2.85
N GLU A 307 -13.13 6.10 2.64
CA GLU A 307 -12.69 7.41 2.13
C GLU A 307 -11.75 8.13 3.10
N ASN A 308 -11.92 7.96 4.41
CA ASN A 308 -10.99 8.48 5.40
C ASN A 308 -9.59 7.85 5.23
N CYS A 309 -9.53 6.54 4.96
CA CYS A 309 -8.27 5.85 4.65
C CYS A 309 -7.69 6.32 3.31
N GLY A 310 -8.56 6.61 2.32
CA GLY A 310 -8.20 7.11 1.01
C GLY A 310 -7.44 8.44 1.03
N ALA A 311 -7.66 9.29 2.05
CA ALA A 311 -6.97 10.56 2.23
C ALA A 311 -5.42 10.45 2.27
N CYS A 312 -4.89 9.28 2.65
CA CYS A 312 -3.46 9.00 2.73
C CYS A 312 -3.03 7.80 1.87
N HIS A 313 -3.90 6.81 1.66
CA HIS A 313 -3.53 5.54 1.03
C HIS A 313 -3.74 5.51 -0.48
N GLY A 314 -4.60 6.34 -1.07
CA GLY A 314 -4.84 6.36 -2.52
C GLY A 314 -6.32 6.48 -2.88
N GLN A 315 -6.65 6.26 -4.14
CA GLN A 315 -8.01 6.54 -4.63
C GLN A 315 -9.02 5.53 -4.09
N VAL A 316 -9.92 6.06 -3.26
CA VAL A 316 -11.13 5.40 -2.75
C VAL A 316 -12.32 6.21 -3.23
N TRP A 317 -13.35 5.54 -3.74
CA TRP A 317 -14.48 6.24 -4.35
C TRP A 317 -15.77 5.47 -4.21
N PHE A 318 -16.71 5.96 -3.40
CA PHE A 318 -18.06 5.38 -3.27
C PHE A 318 -19.17 6.35 -3.76
N ASP A 319 -18.79 7.48 -4.35
CA ASP A 319 -19.75 8.43 -4.91
C ASP A 319 -20.40 7.89 -6.20
N ARG A 320 -21.54 8.48 -6.56
CA ARG A 320 -22.26 8.25 -7.81
C ARG A 320 -21.62 8.96 -8.99
N GLU A 321 -20.90 10.06 -8.73
CA GLU A 321 -20.19 10.78 -9.78
C GLU A 321 -19.12 9.88 -10.43
N PRO A 322 -18.87 10.00 -11.74
CA PRO A 322 -17.85 9.22 -12.43
C PRO A 322 -16.46 9.42 -11.83
N LEU A 323 -15.78 8.32 -11.47
CA LEU A 323 -14.43 8.36 -10.92
C LEU A 323 -13.43 8.93 -11.93
N VAL A 324 -12.59 9.86 -11.49
CA VAL A 324 -11.44 10.38 -12.24
C VAL A 324 -10.16 9.84 -11.62
N ILE A 325 -9.20 9.42 -12.46
CA ILE A 325 -7.86 9.02 -11.98
C ILE A 325 -6.99 10.27 -11.83
N GLU A 326 -6.40 10.42 -10.64
CA GLU A 326 -5.40 11.45 -10.37
C GLU A 326 -4.00 10.82 -10.42
N LEU A 327 -3.20 11.24 -11.40
CA LEU A 327 -1.79 10.82 -11.51
C LEU A 327 -0.92 11.65 -10.58
N SER A 328 -0.82 11.20 -9.34
CA SER A 328 -0.07 11.89 -8.30
C SER A 328 0.59 10.89 -7.37
N PRO A 329 1.88 11.07 -7.00
CA PRO A 329 2.50 10.29 -5.92
C PRO A 329 1.76 10.38 -4.58
N ARG A 330 0.90 11.41 -4.39
CA ARG A 330 0.02 11.51 -3.22
C ARG A 330 -1.06 10.43 -3.19
N GLN A 331 -1.45 9.90 -4.35
CA GLN A 331 -2.38 8.77 -4.45
C GLN A 331 -1.64 7.44 -4.24
N TRP A 332 -0.97 7.26 -3.10
CA TRP A 332 0.14 6.31 -2.94
C TRP A 332 -0.12 4.88 -3.47
N SER A 333 -1.21 4.24 -3.09
CA SER A 333 -1.56 2.87 -3.55
C SER A 333 -1.93 2.85 -5.03
N THR A 334 -2.67 3.85 -5.51
CA THR A 334 -2.98 3.99 -6.94
C THR A 334 -1.71 4.22 -7.76
N ALA A 335 -0.85 5.15 -7.32
CA ALA A 335 0.40 5.46 -7.98
C ALA A 335 1.37 4.29 -7.96
N THR A 336 1.52 3.56 -6.85
CA THR A 336 2.51 2.47 -6.77
C THR A 336 1.99 1.13 -7.30
N LYS A 337 0.67 0.91 -7.37
CA LYS A 337 0.08 -0.41 -7.66
C LYS A 337 -1.03 -0.39 -8.71
N GLY A 338 -1.50 0.76 -9.17
CA GLY A 338 -2.68 0.87 -10.04
C GLY A 338 -3.99 0.48 -9.34
N GLN A 339 -4.02 0.54 -8.01
CA GLN A 339 -5.16 0.10 -7.20
C GLN A 339 -6.16 1.23 -6.97
N VAL A 340 -7.43 0.91 -7.19
CA VAL A 340 -8.57 1.79 -6.91
C VAL A 340 -9.58 0.95 -6.12
N PHE A 341 -9.97 1.44 -4.95
CA PHE A 341 -10.98 0.77 -4.11
C PHE A 341 -12.34 1.45 -4.32
N SER A 342 -13.17 0.86 -5.18
CA SER A 342 -14.47 1.43 -5.55
C SER A 342 -15.47 0.36 -5.99
N PRO A 343 -16.75 0.47 -5.59
CA PRO A 343 -17.82 -0.37 -6.12
C PRO A 343 -18.23 0.01 -7.55
N GLN A 344 -17.82 1.20 -8.02
CA GLN A 344 -18.20 1.71 -9.34
C GLN A 344 -17.67 0.77 -10.44
N ARG A 345 -18.47 0.52 -11.47
CA ARG A 345 -18.00 -0.22 -12.65
C ARG A 345 -16.93 0.59 -13.36
N ILE A 346 -15.90 -0.08 -13.83
CA ILE A 346 -14.78 0.57 -14.53
C ILE A 346 -15.29 1.36 -15.75
N SER A 347 -16.23 0.79 -16.50
CA SER A 347 -16.92 1.41 -17.63
C SER A 347 -17.74 2.66 -17.29
N ASP A 348 -18.15 2.87 -16.04
CA ASP A 348 -18.92 4.04 -15.61
C ASP A 348 -18.02 5.22 -15.19
N SER A 349 -16.70 5.00 -15.09
CA SER A 349 -15.73 6.04 -14.71
C SER A 349 -15.57 7.14 -15.77
N ALA A 350 -15.00 8.29 -15.39
CA ALA A 350 -14.62 9.35 -16.33
C ALA A 350 -13.29 9.08 -17.06
N VAL A 351 -12.72 7.89 -16.90
CA VAL A 351 -11.41 7.54 -17.45
C VAL A 351 -11.54 7.15 -18.92
N ASN A 352 -10.66 7.68 -19.78
CA ASN A 352 -10.57 7.31 -21.18
C ASN A 352 -9.91 5.92 -21.33
N LEU A 353 -10.66 4.85 -21.08
CA LEU A 353 -10.16 3.48 -21.01
C LEU A 353 -10.17 2.76 -22.36
N ARG A 354 -9.12 1.98 -22.62
CA ARG A 354 -9.07 1.03 -23.74
C ARG A 354 -10.14 -0.06 -23.56
N ASN A 355 -10.95 -0.28 -24.61
CA ASN A 355 -12.07 -1.24 -24.63
C ASN A 355 -13.07 -1.02 -23.47
N ARG A 356 -13.33 0.25 -23.11
CA ARG A 356 -14.18 0.66 -21.98
C ARG A 356 -15.50 -0.10 -21.93
N GLU A 357 -16.14 -0.30 -23.07
CA GLU A 357 -17.44 -0.97 -23.21
C GLU A 357 -17.45 -2.43 -22.72
N LYS A 358 -16.29 -3.07 -22.63
CA LYS A 358 -16.13 -4.45 -22.13
C LYS A 358 -15.83 -4.52 -20.63
N LEU A 359 -15.57 -3.38 -19.97
CA LEU A 359 -15.14 -3.32 -18.57
C LEU A 359 -16.32 -3.14 -17.60
N ALA A 360 -17.22 -4.11 -17.57
CA ALA A 360 -18.44 -4.07 -16.77
C ALA A 360 -18.24 -4.43 -15.28
N ARG A 361 -17.05 -4.94 -14.90
CA ARG A 361 -16.69 -5.26 -13.52
C ARG A 361 -16.47 -4.01 -12.66
N PRO A 362 -16.64 -4.08 -11.33
CA PRO A 362 -16.24 -3.01 -10.43
C PRO A 362 -14.71 -2.83 -10.42
N TRP A 363 -14.23 -1.67 -9.98
CA TRP A 363 -12.80 -1.49 -9.67
C TRP A 363 -12.33 -2.51 -8.63
N ASP A 364 -13.12 -2.73 -7.57
CA ASP A 364 -12.89 -3.79 -6.59
C ASP A 364 -14.21 -4.49 -6.20
N VAL A 365 -14.25 -5.81 -6.27
CA VAL A 365 -15.44 -6.61 -5.94
C VAL A 365 -15.79 -6.55 -4.45
N HIS A 366 -14.81 -6.35 -3.57
CA HIS A 366 -15.04 -6.24 -2.12
C HIS A 366 -15.75 -4.93 -1.78
N ALA A 367 -15.35 -3.83 -2.43
CA ALA A 367 -16.06 -2.56 -2.31
C ALA A 367 -17.51 -2.69 -2.82
N GLN A 368 -17.72 -3.38 -3.94
CA GLN A 368 -19.07 -3.69 -4.45
C GLN A 368 -19.89 -4.57 -3.49
N ALA A 369 -19.23 -5.46 -2.74
CA ALA A 369 -19.85 -6.27 -1.70
C ALA A 369 -20.08 -5.50 -0.38
N MET A 370 -19.86 -4.18 -0.37
CA MET A 370 -19.99 -3.30 0.81
C MET A 370 -19.03 -3.67 1.94
N LEU A 371 -17.87 -4.24 1.61
CA LEU A 371 -16.77 -4.35 2.55
C LEU A 371 -15.99 -3.03 2.59
N ASP A 372 -15.62 -2.61 3.80
CA ASP A 372 -14.82 -1.42 4.05
C ASP A 372 -13.35 -1.79 4.29
N CYS A 373 -12.45 -0.82 4.23
CA CYS A 373 -11.05 -1.02 4.62
C CYS A 373 -10.92 -1.68 6.00
N ARG A 374 -11.73 -1.25 6.98
CA ARG A 374 -11.76 -1.80 8.36
C ARG A 374 -12.26 -3.24 8.44
N SER A 375 -12.96 -3.76 7.43
CA SER A 375 -13.40 -5.16 7.41
C SER A 375 -12.21 -6.11 7.36
N CYS A 376 -11.10 -5.66 6.77
CA CYS A 376 -9.83 -6.38 6.72
C CYS A 376 -8.82 -5.78 7.71
N HIS A 377 -8.70 -4.45 7.74
CA HIS A 377 -7.80 -3.67 8.62
C HIS A 377 -8.51 -3.27 9.93
N PHE A 378 -9.01 -4.25 10.67
CA PHE A 378 -9.72 -4.01 11.93
C PHE A 378 -8.76 -3.68 13.08
N SER A 379 -9.27 -3.03 14.13
CA SER A 379 -8.55 -2.84 15.39
C SER A 379 -8.27 -4.18 16.05
N LEU A 380 -7.02 -4.45 16.48
CA LEU A 380 -6.63 -5.76 16.99
C LEU A 380 -7.39 -6.21 18.25
N ASN A 381 -7.90 -5.26 19.05
CA ASN A 381 -8.69 -5.55 20.23
C ASN A 381 -10.21 -5.40 20.01
N ASP A 382 -10.69 -5.29 18.77
CA ASP A 382 -12.12 -5.28 18.46
C ASP A 382 -12.78 -6.60 18.92
N PRO A 383 -13.72 -6.58 19.88
CA PRO A 383 -14.30 -7.79 20.46
C PRO A 383 -15.16 -8.62 19.49
N ALA A 384 -15.57 -8.05 18.35
CA ALA A 384 -16.32 -8.75 17.30
C ALA A 384 -15.38 -9.39 16.26
N MET A 385 -14.25 -8.75 15.97
CA MET A 385 -13.29 -9.23 14.97
C MET A 385 -12.16 -10.07 15.55
N HIS A 386 -11.94 -9.97 16.86
CA HIS A 386 -10.88 -10.64 17.60
C HIS A 386 -10.87 -12.14 17.33
N ARG A 387 -9.74 -12.61 16.81
CA ARG A 387 -9.37 -14.02 16.74
C ARG A 387 -7.95 -14.10 17.30
N PRO A 388 -7.72 -14.76 18.46
CA PRO A 388 -6.37 -14.94 18.94
C PRO A 388 -5.58 -15.75 17.91
N SER A 389 -4.33 -15.35 17.66
CA SER A 389 -3.42 -16.14 16.82
C SER A 389 -3.33 -17.57 17.39
N GLU A 390 -3.05 -18.55 16.53
CA GLU A 390 -2.97 -19.96 16.98
C GLU A 390 -1.96 -20.17 18.10
N ASP A 391 -0.92 -19.33 18.17
CA ASP A 391 0.12 -19.36 19.20
C ASP A 391 -0.33 -18.75 20.53
N MET A 392 -1.21 -17.74 20.50
CA MET A 392 -1.77 -17.11 21.71
C MET A 392 -2.98 -17.84 22.27
N ARG A 393 -3.69 -18.59 21.43
CA ARG A 393 -4.80 -19.45 21.86
C ARG A 393 -4.25 -20.75 22.44
N PRO A 394 -4.52 -21.09 23.70
CA PRO A 394 -4.15 -22.38 24.26
C PRO A 394 -4.61 -23.52 23.33
N LYS A 395 -3.70 -24.43 22.96
CA LYS A 395 -3.95 -25.49 21.95
C LYS A 395 -5.18 -26.36 22.22
N HIS A 396 -5.66 -26.39 23.47
CA HIS A 396 -6.85 -27.15 23.89
C HIS A 396 -8.17 -26.38 23.71
N LEU A 397 -8.14 -25.06 23.45
CA LEU A 397 -9.32 -24.23 23.27
C LEU A 397 -9.70 -24.13 21.79
N ARG A 398 -10.92 -24.54 21.45
CA ARG A 398 -11.51 -24.27 20.13
C ARG A 398 -12.05 -22.84 20.02
N PHE A 399 -12.37 -22.22 21.14
CA PHE A 399 -12.85 -20.85 21.25
C PHE A 399 -12.24 -20.23 22.52
N ASP A 400 -11.73 -19.00 22.42
CA ASP A 400 -11.18 -18.26 23.56
C ASP A 400 -12.15 -17.15 23.97
N PRO A 401 -12.79 -17.25 25.16
CA PRO A 401 -13.73 -16.23 25.62
C PRO A 401 -13.05 -14.96 26.16
N ARG A 402 -11.71 -14.95 26.30
CA ARG A 402 -10.95 -13.84 26.93
C ARG A 402 -10.73 -12.66 25.98
N ARG A 403 -11.82 -11.99 25.61
CA ARG A 403 -11.81 -10.73 24.85
C ARG A 403 -12.10 -9.55 25.76
N VAL A 404 -11.65 -8.36 25.37
CA VAL A 404 -12.05 -7.10 26.02
C VAL A 404 -13.56 -6.91 25.93
N THR A 405 -14.15 -6.20 26.90
CA THR A 405 -15.57 -5.85 26.84
C THR A 405 -15.80 -4.74 25.82
N THR A 406 -17.04 -4.55 25.35
CA THR A 406 -17.37 -3.43 24.46
C THR A 406 -17.09 -2.08 25.13
N GLU A 407 -17.37 -1.95 26.43
CA GLU A 407 -17.08 -0.74 27.21
C GLU A 407 -15.57 -0.44 27.24
N GLU A 408 -14.76 -1.46 27.54
CA GLU A 408 -13.31 -1.32 27.56
C GLU A 408 -12.77 -0.98 26.16
N PHE A 409 -13.28 -1.64 25.12
CA PHE A 409 -12.92 -1.33 23.74
C PHE A 409 -13.28 0.10 23.33
N LEU A 410 -14.45 0.61 23.71
CA LEU A 410 -14.84 1.99 23.40
C LEU A 410 -13.92 3.00 24.10
N ARG A 411 -13.46 2.71 25.33
CA ARG A 411 -12.53 3.59 26.04
C ARG A 411 -11.09 3.45 25.55
N ARG A 412 -10.66 2.25 25.18
CA ARG A 412 -9.29 1.87 24.79
C ARG A 412 -9.25 1.07 23.48
N PRO A 413 -9.72 1.65 22.36
CA PRO A 413 -9.59 0.98 21.07
C PRO A 413 -8.13 1.04 20.62
N SER A 414 -7.54 -0.12 20.34
CA SER A 414 -6.22 -0.16 19.71
C SER A 414 -6.33 0.45 18.31
N HIS A 415 -5.43 1.36 17.98
CA HIS A 415 -5.28 1.93 16.64
C HIS A 415 -4.13 1.26 15.86
N ASP A 416 -3.65 0.13 16.37
CA ASP A 416 -2.92 -0.84 15.59
C ASP A 416 -3.94 -1.60 14.76
N PHE A 417 -3.93 -1.33 13.47
CA PHE A 417 -4.84 -1.96 12.52
C PHE A 417 -4.20 -3.20 11.93
N ALA A 418 -5.00 -4.25 11.79
CA ALA A 418 -4.57 -5.52 11.28
C ALA A 418 -3.89 -5.35 9.91
N LYS A 419 -2.74 -6.00 9.72
CA LYS A 419 -1.89 -5.87 8.53
C LYS A 419 -1.54 -7.25 7.96
N GLY A 420 -1.58 -7.37 6.63
CA GLY A 420 -1.13 -8.57 5.93
C GLY A 420 0.40 -8.70 5.89
N SER A 421 0.88 -9.83 5.39
CA SER A 421 2.29 -9.98 5.00
C SER A 421 2.53 -9.38 3.62
N THR A 422 3.58 -8.57 3.51
CA THR A 422 3.96 -7.86 2.28
C THR A 422 5.48 -7.92 2.12
N VAL A 423 5.99 -7.83 0.89
CA VAL A 423 7.42 -7.82 0.53
C VAL A 423 8.15 -6.61 1.09
N GLN A 424 7.46 -5.52 1.41
CA GLN A 424 7.99 -4.40 2.21
C GLN A 424 8.03 -4.76 3.71
N GLY A 425 8.21 -6.04 4.04
CA GLY A 425 7.82 -6.74 5.27
C GLY A 425 8.44 -6.28 6.59
N ARG A 426 9.11 -5.13 6.58
CA ARG A 426 9.68 -4.49 7.77
C ARG A 426 8.90 -3.24 8.21
N ILE A 427 7.84 -2.84 7.51
CA ILE A 427 6.89 -1.83 7.98
C ILE A 427 5.94 -2.50 8.97
N ALA A 428 5.86 -2.03 10.21
CA ALA A 428 5.03 -2.63 11.28
C ALA A 428 5.18 -4.16 11.35
N SER A 429 6.41 -4.63 11.57
CA SER A 429 6.76 -6.05 11.61
C SER A 429 5.87 -6.82 12.60
N HIS A 430 5.64 -6.24 13.79
CA HIS A 430 4.80 -6.80 14.86
C HIS A 430 3.31 -6.94 14.50
N LEU A 431 2.83 -6.27 13.44
CA LEU A 431 1.44 -6.40 12.93
C LEU A 431 1.33 -7.37 11.76
N THR A 432 2.44 -7.94 11.30
CA THR A 432 2.43 -8.86 10.15
C THR A 432 1.56 -10.08 10.44
N ASP A 433 0.75 -10.47 9.45
CA ASP A 433 -0.16 -11.62 9.50
C ASP A 433 -1.25 -11.55 10.58
N THR A 434 -1.56 -10.34 11.06
CA THR A 434 -2.72 -10.10 11.93
C THR A 434 -4.03 -9.92 11.14
N MET A 435 -3.93 -9.52 9.86
CA MET A 435 -5.06 -9.39 8.95
C MET A 435 -5.58 -10.76 8.51
N ARG A 436 -6.91 -10.85 8.29
CA ARG A 436 -7.52 -12.02 7.64
C ARG A 436 -6.99 -12.19 6.22
N THR A 437 -6.78 -13.43 5.82
CA THR A 437 -6.41 -13.78 4.44
C THR A 437 -7.65 -14.13 3.63
N CYS A 438 -7.51 -14.26 2.30
CA CYS A 438 -8.60 -14.73 1.43
C CYS A 438 -9.22 -16.03 1.93
N ARG A 439 -8.40 -16.93 2.50
CA ARG A 439 -8.79 -18.26 3.00
C ARG A 439 -9.59 -18.23 4.29
N ASP A 440 -9.61 -17.11 5.02
CA ASP A 440 -10.40 -16.97 6.24
C ASP A 440 -11.88 -16.67 5.94
N CYS A 441 -12.18 -16.19 4.72
CA CYS A 441 -13.54 -15.86 4.28
C CYS A 441 -14.01 -16.75 3.09
N HIS A 442 -13.09 -17.21 2.24
CA HIS A 442 -13.40 -17.99 1.04
C HIS A 442 -12.98 -19.45 1.18
N ASP A 443 -13.88 -20.36 0.84
CA ASP A 443 -13.58 -21.77 0.64
C ASP A 443 -13.26 -22.05 -0.83
N ALA A 444 -11.97 -22.10 -1.14
CA ALA A 444 -11.50 -22.35 -2.50
C ALA A 444 -11.70 -23.81 -2.94
N GLU A 445 -11.72 -24.78 -2.01
CA GLU A 445 -11.83 -26.19 -2.37
C GLU A 445 -13.23 -26.58 -2.87
N SER A 446 -14.27 -25.89 -2.40
CA SER A 446 -15.66 -26.14 -2.81
C SER A 446 -16.08 -25.43 -4.10
N THR A 447 -15.31 -24.45 -4.57
CA THR A 447 -15.73 -23.55 -5.67
C THR A 447 -14.88 -23.67 -6.94
N HIS A 448 -13.68 -24.26 -6.87
CA HIS A 448 -12.71 -24.32 -7.98
C HIS A 448 -12.55 -25.73 -8.58
N GLU A 449 -13.64 -26.47 -8.75
CA GLU A 449 -13.60 -27.84 -9.31
C GLU A 449 -13.03 -27.90 -10.75
N TRP A 450 -13.13 -26.78 -11.48
CA TRP A 450 -12.62 -26.64 -12.83
C TRP A 450 -11.08 -26.68 -12.92
N LEU A 451 -10.37 -26.36 -11.83
CA LEU A 451 -8.92 -26.20 -11.83
C LEU A 451 -8.20 -27.55 -11.65
N PRO A 452 -7.46 -28.05 -12.66
CA PRO A 452 -6.69 -29.29 -12.53
C PRO A 452 -5.60 -29.13 -11.46
N TYR A 453 -5.36 -30.20 -10.69
CA TYR A 453 -4.36 -30.18 -9.61
C TYR A 453 -4.51 -28.98 -8.66
N ARG A 454 -5.75 -28.53 -8.38
CA ARG A 454 -6.06 -27.30 -7.62
C ARG A 454 -5.23 -27.09 -6.35
N ARG A 455 -4.92 -28.15 -5.61
CA ARG A 455 -4.09 -28.07 -4.40
C ARG A 455 -2.67 -27.59 -4.69
N VAL A 456 -2.07 -28.03 -5.81
CA VAL A 456 -0.75 -27.56 -6.25
C VAL A 456 -0.80 -26.07 -6.57
N HIS A 457 -1.85 -25.62 -7.26
CA HIS A 457 -2.05 -24.19 -7.53
C HIS A 457 -2.20 -23.39 -6.23
N PHE A 458 -3.04 -23.81 -5.30
CA PHE A 458 -3.22 -23.10 -4.02
C PHE A 458 -1.97 -23.11 -3.12
N ASP A 459 -1.10 -24.10 -3.29
CA ASP A 459 0.18 -24.19 -2.58
C ASP A 459 1.27 -23.31 -3.20
N ARG A 460 1.12 -22.87 -4.47
CA ARG A 460 2.16 -22.18 -5.26
C ARG A 460 1.75 -20.84 -5.85
N LEU A 461 0.47 -20.50 -5.89
CA LEU A 461 -0.07 -19.24 -6.38
C LEU A 461 -0.86 -18.56 -5.27
N ALA A 462 -0.65 -17.25 -5.12
CA ALA A 462 -1.54 -16.42 -4.33
C ALA A 462 -2.90 -16.30 -5.03
N CYS A 463 -3.99 -16.13 -4.28
CA CYS A 463 -5.33 -15.98 -4.87
C CYS A 463 -5.37 -14.79 -5.84
N GLU A 464 -4.63 -13.73 -5.50
CA GLU A 464 -4.47 -12.51 -6.27
C GLU A 464 -3.85 -12.75 -7.65
N ALA A 465 -3.03 -13.79 -7.84
CA ALA A 465 -2.44 -14.08 -9.15
C ALA A 465 -3.49 -14.41 -10.21
N CYS A 466 -4.60 -15.05 -9.83
CA CYS A 466 -5.72 -15.34 -10.74
C CYS A 466 -6.81 -14.27 -10.68
N HIS A 467 -6.98 -13.59 -9.56
CA HIS A 467 -8.06 -12.64 -9.33
C HIS A 467 -7.70 -11.17 -9.57
N ILE A 468 -6.41 -10.87 -9.80
CA ILE A 468 -5.88 -9.56 -10.19
C ILE A 468 -4.91 -9.72 -11.38
N PRO A 469 -5.35 -10.26 -12.53
CA PRO A 469 -4.47 -10.49 -13.68
C PRO A 469 -4.02 -9.20 -14.37
N GLN A 470 -4.77 -8.13 -14.18
CA GLN A 470 -4.52 -6.81 -14.77
C GLN A 470 -5.06 -5.72 -13.84
N THR A 471 -4.36 -4.60 -13.79
CA THR A 471 -4.84 -3.33 -13.22
C THR A 471 -5.35 -2.43 -14.33
N TYR A 472 -6.35 -1.61 -14.03
CA TYR A 472 -6.99 -0.74 -15.03
C TYR A 472 -6.65 0.74 -14.84
N ALA A 473 -6.03 1.10 -13.70
CA ALA A 473 -5.47 2.42 -13.49
C ALA A 473 -3.97 2.41 -13.88
N PRO A 474 -3.42 3.54 -14.33
CA PRO A 474 -1.97 3.71 -14.48
C PRO A 474 -1.25 3.59 -13.14
N ALA A 475 0.05 3.28 -13.21
CA ALA A 475 0.93 3.26 -12.06
C ALA A 475 2.32 3.76 -12.44
N LEU A 476 3.14 4.07 -11.44
CA LEU A 476 4.54 4.40 -11.60
C LEU A 476 5.26 3.21 -12.22
N ALA A 477 6.03 3.52 -13.26
CA ALA A 477 7.03 2.63 -13.82
C ALA A 477 8.40 3.00 -13.27
N ALA A 478 8.74 4.29 -13.29
CA ALA A 478 10.01 4.79 -12.76
C ALA A 478 9.88 6.22 -12.23
N ILE A 479 10.77 6.59 -11.32
CA ILE A 479 11.02 7.95 -10.89
C ILE A 479 12.52 8.24 -10.94
N ASP A 480 12.89 9.36 -11.53
CA ASP A 480 14.29 9.69 -11.78
C ASP A 480 14.61 11.07 -11.21
N TRP A 481 15.30 11.04 -10.07
CA TRP A 481 15.80 12.19 -9.33
C TRP A 481 17.21 12.58 -9.75
N THR A 482 17.74 12.06 -10.85
CA THR A 482 19.10 12.39 -11.28
C THR A 482 19.21 13.80 -11.85
N THR A 483 18.07 14.38 -12.27
CA THR A 483 17.88 15.78 -12.68
C THR A 483 16.52 16.28 -12.24
N LEU A 484 16.31 17.59 -12.25
CA LEU A 484 15.05 18.24 -11.81
C LEU A 484 14.47 19.09 -12.95
N ASP A 485 13.15 19.33 -12.97
CA ASP A 485 12.55 20.36 -13.84
C ASP A 485 12.71 21.76 -13.24
N GLU A 486 12.11 22.74 -13.92
CA GLU A 486 11.99 24.13 -13.50
C GLU A 486 11.29 24.30 -12.14
N ASN A 487 10.43 23.35 -11.74
CA ASN A 487 9.71 23.33 -10.47
C ASN A 487 10.39 22.48 -9.38
N GLY A 488 11.55 21.87 -9.68
CA GLY A 488 12.23 20.98 -8.75
C GLY A 488 11.66 19.56 -8.70
N HIS A 489 10.86 19.14 -9.68
CA HIS A 489 10.30 17.80 -9.75
C HIS A 489 11.19 16.82 -10.53
N PRO A 490 11.17 15.53 -10.15
CA PRO A 490 11.87 14.48 -10.88
C PRO A 490 11.19 14.18 -12.22
N ARG A 491 11.86 13.42 -13.08
CA ARG A 491 11.17 12.79 -14.21
C ARG A 491 10.36 11.60 -13.67
N ILE A 492 9.09 11.52 -14.05
CA ILE A 492 8.21 10.42 -13.66
C ILE A 492 7.74 9.68 -14.90
N THR A 493 8.03 8.38 -14.97
CA THR A 493 7.51 7.49 -16.00
C THR A 493 6.29 6.76 -15.45
N TRP A 494 5.15 6.90 -16.11
CA TRP A 494 3.92 6.14 -15.82
C TRP A 494 3.76 5.00 -16.81
N ARG A 495 3.29 3.84 -16.33
CA ARG A 495 2.84 2.73 -17.18
C ARG A 495 1.32 2.66 -17.21
N GLY A 496 0.80 2.15 -18.31
CA GLY A 496 -0.64 1.96 -18.51
C GLY A 496 -1.39 3.21 -18.96
N ILE A 497 -0.68 4.21 -19.50
CA ILE A 497 -1.24 5.42 -20.10
C ILE A 497 -0.35 5.92 -21.24
N GLU A 498 -0.94 6.41 -22.33
CA GLU A 498 -0.19 6.85 -23.52
C GLU A 498 0.52 8.22 -23.34
N SER A 499 -0.15 9.19 -22.72
CA SER A 499 0.32 10.57 -22.56
C SER A 499 -0.02 11.11 -21.17
N PRO A 500 0.83 10.88 -20.16
CA PRO A 500 0.57 11.29 -18.77
C PRO A 500 0.34 12.80 -18.58
N LYS A 501 0.97 13.64 -19.40
CA LYS A 501 0.81 15.11 -19.35
C LYS A 501 -0.60 15.57 -19.73
N GLU A 502 -1.32 14.74 -20.48
CA GLU A 502 -2.70 14.97 -20.91
C GLU A 502 -3.62 13.90 -20.29
N ALA A 503 -3.39 13.58 -19.00
CA ALA A 503 -4.02 12.45 -18.32
C ALA A 503 -5.55 12.37 -18.49
N ALA A 504 -6.24 13.51 -18.52
CA ALA A 504 -7.69 13.58 -18.67
C ALA A 504 -8.20 13.07 -20.03
N SER A 505 -7.43 13.27 -21.11
CA SER A 505 -7.78 12.85 -22.47
C SER A 505 -7.00 11.64 -22.97
N SER A 506 -5.90 11.29 -22.30
CA SER A 506 -5.03 10.19 -22.71
C SER A 506 -5.71 8.83 -22.59
N LEU A 507 -5.47 7.94 -23.55
CA LEU A 507 -5.91 6.56 -23.44
C LEU A 507 -5.21 5.87 -22.27
N VAL A 508 -6.00 5.32 -21.37
CA VAL A 508 -5.57 4.48 -20.24
C VAL A 508 -5.73 3.02 -20.63
N THR A 509 -4.63 2.29 -20.58
CA THR A 509 -4.56 0.88 -20.93
C THR A 509 -4.44 -0.03 -19.70
N GLY A 510 -4.07 0.54 -18.55
CA GLY A 510 -3.71 -0.23 -17.37
C GLY A 510 -2.41 -1.00 -17.57
N PHE A 511 -2.06 -1.88 -16.64
CA PHE A 511 -0.91 -2.76 -16.82
C PHE A 511 -1.13 -4.10 -16.17
N GLU A 512 -0.42 -5.10 -16.67
CA GLU A 512 -0.42 -6.42 -16.07
C GLU A 512 0.82 -6.60 -15.18
N PRO A 513 0.66 -7.01 -13.91
CA PRO A 513 1.78 -7.16 -12.98
C PRO A 513 2.68 -8.33 -13.35
N VAL A 514 3.91 -8.33 -12.82
CA VAL A 514 4.79 -9.51 -12.85
C VAL A 514 4.44 -10.43 -11.68
N LEU A 515 4.65 -11.73 -11.85
CA LEU A 515 4.49 -12.72 -10.77
C LEU A 515 5.82 -12.99 -10.10
N LEU A 516 5.91 -12.66 -8.81
CA LEU A 516 7.11 -12.85 -7.99
C LEU A 516 6.78 -13.68 -6.76
N PRO A 517 7.69 -14.53 -6.26
CA PRO A 517 7.40 -15.34 -5.09
C PRO A 517 7.36 -14.48 -3.84
N ARG A 518 6.49 -14.87 -2.91
CA ARG A 518 6.47 -14.41 -1.54
C ARG A 518 6.30 -15.61 -0.63
N THR A 519 7.03 -15.63 0.48
CA THR A 519 6.78 -16.60 1.55
C THR A 519 5.62 -16.11 2.41
N ASP A 520 4.53 -16.87 2.42
CA ASP A 520 3.38 -16.66 3.30
C ASP A 520 3.68 -17.06 4.75
N SER A 521 2.81 -16.66 5.66
CA SER A 521 2.82 -17.07 7.07
C SER A 521 2.78 -18.58 7.30
N ASP A 522 2.21 -19.33 6.36
CA ASP A 522 2.20 -20.80 6.38
C ASP A 522 3.52 -21.44 5.87
N GLY A 523 4.54 -20.62 5.64
CA GLY A 523 5.87 -21.02 5.18
C GLY A 523 5.93 -21.41 3.70
N LYS A 524 4.83 -21.31 2.95
CA LYS A 524 4.82 -21.64 1.52
C LYS A 524 5.21 -20.43 0.69
N ALA A 525 6.08 -20.65 -0.29
CA ALA A 525 6.37 -19.68 -1.32
C ALA A 525 5.24 -19.71 -2.38
N ARG A 526 4.60 -18.57 -2.61
CA ARG A 526 3.55 -18.39 -3.60
C ARG A 526 3.88 -17.26 -4.57
N LEU A 527 3.64 -17.47 -5.86
CA LEU A 527 3.71 -16.42 -6.86
C LEU A 527 2.57 -15.42 -6.64
N THR A 528 2.93 -14.16 -6.52
CA THR A 528 2.05 -13.03 -6.17
C THR A 528 2.21 -11.91 -7.20
N PRO A 529 1.13 -11.22 -7.60
CA PRO A 529 1.21 -10.09 -8.51
C PRO A 529 1.91 -8.90 -7.85
N VAL A 530 2.94 -8.38 -8.52
CA VAL A 530 3.76 -7.26 -8.05
C VAL A 530 3.93 -6.22 -9.17
N ASN A 531 3.80 -4.95 -8.81
CA ASN A 531 4.33 -3.84 -9.59
C ASN A 531 5.75 -3.52 -9.10
N LEU A 532 6.74 -3.49 -9.99
CA LEU A 532 8.08 -2.99 -9.66
C LEU A 532 8.20 -1.54 -10.13
N VAL A 533 8.67 -0.65 -9.26
CA VAL A 533 8.96 0.75 -9.60
C VAL A 533 10.47 0.97 -9.53
N ALA A 534 11.06 1.47 -10.60
CA ALA A 534 12.48 1.85 -10.61
C ALA A 534 12.66 3.26 -10.04
N ALA A 535 13.72 3.48 -9.29
CA ALA A 535 14.09 4.79 -8.78
C ALA A 535 15.57 5.05 -9.03
N TRP A 536 15.90 6.25 -9.51
CA TRP A 536 17.27 6.67 -9.77
C TRP A 536 17.60 7.91 -8.96
N TYR A 537 18.75 7.91 -8.30
CA TYR A 537 19.16 9.03 -7.47
C TYR A 537 20.68 9.04 -7.22
N TRP A 538 21.16 10.12 -6.62
CA TRP A 538 22.57 10.29 -6.27
C TRP A 538 22.83 10.02 -4.78
N THR A 539 23.96 9.40 -4.47
CA THR A 539 24.52 9.30 -3.11
C THR A 539 25.89 9.95 -3.04
N THR A 540 26.34 10.31 -1.84
CA THR A 540 27.76 10.60 -1.57
C THR A 540 28.58 9.31 -1.61
N GLY A 541 29.87 9.43 -1.86
CA GLY A 541 30.85 8.36 -1.70
C GLY A 541 31.46 8.33 -0.29
N GLY A 542 32.54 7.57 -0.13
CA GLY A 542 33.25 7.38 1.15
C GLY A 542 32.70 6.24 2.03
N ASP A 543 33.15 6.23 3.29
CA ASP A 543 32.86 5.16 4.27
C ASP A 543 31.44 5.24 4.88
N ASP A 544 30.79 6.40 4.80
CA ASP A 544 29.39 6.62 5.21
C ASP A 544 28.60 7.26 4.05
N PRO A 545 28.25 6.50 2.99
CA PRO A 545 27.49 7.02 1.87
C PRO A 545 26.09 7.44 2.34
N ARG A 546 25.58 8.56 1.82
CA ARG A 546 24.23 9.09 2.11
C ARG A 546 23.55 9.53 0.82
N PRO A 547 22.22 9.50 0.71
CA PRO A 547 21.53 10.18 -0.38
C PRO A 547 21.94 11.65 -0.45
N VAL A 548 22.18 12.15 -1.66
CA VAL A 548 22.43 13.57 -1.88
C VAL A 548 21.19 14.35 -1.44
N ARG A 549 21.40 15.41 -0.65
CA ARG A 549 20.31 16.27 -0.19
C ARG A 549 19.63 16.94 -1.38
N PHE A 550 18.31 17.05 -1.35
CA PHE A 550 17.56 17.69 -2.43
C PHE A 550 18.07 19.10 -2.76
N ALA A 551 18.41 19.89 -1.73
CA ALA A 551 18.92 21.25 -1.92
C ALA A 551 20.29 21.29 -2.65
N ASP A 552 21.15 20.28 -2.45
CA ASP A 552 22.42 20.17 -3.17
C ASP A 552 22.21 19.73 -4.62
N LEU A 553 21.30 18.79 -4.88
CA LEU A 553 20.91 18.44 -6.25
C LEU A 553 20.31 19.65 -6.98
N GLN A 554 19.44 20.41 -6.33
CA GLN A 554 18.85 21.61 -6.89
C GLN A 554 19.93 22.65 -7.24
N ALA A 555 20.86 22.92 -6.32
CA ALA A 555 21.97 23.84 -6.57
C ALA A 555 22.95 23.36 -7.66
N ALA A 556 23.07 22.05 -7.86
CA ALA A 556 23.88 21.49 -8.94
C ALA A 556 23.22 21.66 -10.31
N VAL A 557 21.89 21.49 -10.39
CA VAL A 557 21.13 21.47 -11.64
C VAL A 557 20.64 22.87 -12.07
N ARG A 558 20.44 23.78 -11.11
CA ARG A 558 19.77 25.07 -11.31
C ARG A 558 20.67 26.25 -10.98
N GLU A 559 20.38 27.40 -11.59
CA GLU A 559 20.96 28.70 -11.25
C GLU A 559 19.83 29.73 -11.22
N GLY A 560 19.38 30.11 -10.02
CA GLY A 560 18.14 30.89 -9.86
C GLY A 560 16.93 30.12 -10.40
N ASP A 561 16.16 30.78 -11.26
CA ASP A 561 14.97 30.18 -11.90
C ASP A 561 15.32 29.38 -13.17
N ASP A 562 16.58 29.41 -13.62
CA ASP A 562 17.03 28.73 -14.84
C ASP A 562 17.81 27.43 -14.54
N TYR A 563 18.14 26.68 -15.59
CA TYR A 563 19.11 25.59 -15.49
C TYR A 563 20.53 26.16 -15.45
N HIS A 564 21.43 25.50 -14.72
CA HIS A 564 22.83 25.88 -14.70
C HIS A 564 23.44 25.77 -16.12
N PRO A 565 24.28 26.73 -16.60
CA PRO A 565 24.80 26.75 -17.97
C PRO A 565 25.51 25.45 -18.40
N ASP A 566 26.31 24.85 -17.51
CA ASP A 566 26.97 23.56 -17.77
C ASP A 566 25.98 22.40 -18.00
N ILE A 567 24.80 22.45 -17.36
CA ILE A 567 23.75 21.44 -17.51
C ILE A 567 23.04 21.65 -18.83
N LEU A 568 22.67 22.89 -19.18
CA LEU A 568 22.11 23.20 -20.50
C LEU A 568 23.07 22.77 -21.60
N ALA A 569 24.34 23.15 -21.53
CA ALA A 569 25.34 22.79 -22.53
C ALA A 569 25.50 21.28 -22.75
N ALA A 570 25.18 20.45 -21.74
CA ALA A 570 25.30 19.01 -21.81
C ALA A 570 23.99 18.29 -22.20
N LEU A 571 22.83 18.83 -21.82
CA LEU A 571 21.53 18.17 -21.96
C LEU A 571 20.66 18.76 -23.08
N ASP A 572 20.74 20.08 -23.33
CA ASP A 572 19.98 20.79 -24.36
C ASP A 572 20.53 20.45 -25.74
N THR A 573 19.93 19.43 -26.36
CA THR A 573 20.41 18.86 -27.62
C THR A 573 19.83 19.63 -28.81
N ASN A 574 18.68 20.27 -28.62
CA ASN A 574 18.00 21.04 -29.66
C ASN A 574 18.41 22.53 -29.68
N HIS A 575 19.13 22.99 -28.66
CA HIS A 575 19.64 24.35 -28.45
C HIS A 575 18.55 25.42 -28.34
N ASP A 576 17.40 25.08 -27.76
CA ASP A 576 16.28 26.01 -27.52
C ASP A 576 16.36 26.74 -26.16
N GLY A 577 17.37 26.41 -25.34
CA GLY A 577 17.61 27.00 -24.02
C GLY A 577 16.73 26.42 -22.92
N ARG A 578 15.97 25.36 -23.19
CA ARG A 578 15.12 24.65 -22.23
C ARG A 578 15.48 23.16 -22.27
N LEU A 579 15.06 22.42 -21.24
CA LEU A 579 15.23 20.96 -21.22
C LEU A 579 13.86 20.29 -21.25
N ASP A 580 13.59 19.54 -22.32
CA ASP A 580 12.43 18.68 -22.39
C ASP A 580 12.63 17.37 -21.59
N GLU A 581 11.59 16.54 -21.54
CA GLU A 581 11.60 15.30 -20.77
C GLU A 581 12.61 14.26 -21.29
N LYS A 582 12.88 14.24 -22.61
CA LYS A 582 13.83 13.33 -23.24
C LYS A 582 15.27 13.81 -23.02
N GLU A 583 15.50 15.12 -23.10
CA GLU A 583 16.81 15.73 -22.86
C GLU A 583 17.28 15.53 -21.42
N ARG A 584 16.34 15.55 -20.47
CA ARG A 584 16.57 15.28 -19.04
C ARG A 584 16.95 13.84 -18.69
N VAL A 585 16.90 12.91 -19.62
CA VAL A 585 17.41 11.55 -19.39
C VAL A 585 18.93 11.57 -19.49
N LEU A 586 19.63 11.12 -18.44
CA LEU A 586 21.09 10.98 -18.43
C LEU A 586 21.56 9.74 -19.19
N ASP A 587 21.13 9.60 -20.45
CA ASP A 587 21.30 8.42 -21.31
C ASP A 587 22.69 8.27 -21.95
N THR A 588 23.59 9.24 -21.75
CA THR A 588 24.99 9.18 -22.17
C THR A 588 25.96 9.39 -21.00
N ALA A 589 27.17 8.85 -21.12
CA ALA A 589 28.23 9.07 -20.14
C ALA A 589 28.55 10.56 -19.94
N ALA A 590 28.45 11.38 -21.00
CA ALA A 590 28.68 12.82 -20.92
C ALA A 590 27.63 13.54 -20.06
N LYS A 591 26.34 13.19 -20.21
CA LYS A 591 25.27 13.75 -19.39
C LYS A 591 25.41 13.37 -17.92
N VAL A 592 25.72 12.10 -17.63
CA VAL A 592 25.99 11.63 -16.25
C VAL A 592 27.15 12.40 -15.63
N GLU A 593 28.23 12.59 -16.38
CA GLU A 593 29.43 13.29 -15.91
C GLU A 593 29.19 14.80 -15.71
N ALA A 594 28.37 15.44 -16.53
CA ALA A 594 28.01 16.84 -16.37
C ALA A 594 27.32 17.08 -15.01
N VAL A 595 26.31 16.27 -14.67
CA VAL A 595 25.63 16.37 -13.37
C VAL A 595 26.56 16.03 -12.21
N ARG A 596 27.39 14.99 -12.35
CA ARG A 596 28.39 14.62 -11.32
C ARG A 596 29.34 15.77 -10.99
N LYS A 597 29.92 16.42 -12.01
CA LYS A 597 30.81 17.58 -11.82
C LYS A 597 30.11 18.75 -11.15
N ARG A 598 28.83 18.98 -11.46
CA ARG A 598 28.03 20.01 -10.77
C ARG A 598 27.78 19.67 -9.32
N LEU A 599 27.46 18.42 -9.00
CA LEU A 599 27.32 17.94 -7.62
C LEU A 599 28.64 18.14 -6.84
N GLU A 600 29.78 17.79 -7.43
CA GLU A 600 31.09 18.04 -6.84
C GLU A 600 31.35 19.54 -6.60
N ALA A 601 31.00 20.38 -7.58
CA ALA A 601 31.17 21.84 -7.49
C ALA A 601 30.35 22.49 -6.36
N VAL A 602 29.20 21.90 -5.98
CA VAL A 602 28.37 22.39 -4.85
C VAL A 602 28.72 21.73 -3.51
N GLY A 603 29.74 20.86 -3.49
CA GLY A 603 30.31 20.27 -2.28
C GLY A 603 29.95 18.81 -2.01
N VAL A 604 29.30 18.11 -2.95
CA VAL A 604 28.97 16.69 -2.81
C VAL A 604 30.23 15.85 -3.05
N ALA A 605 30.65 15.08 -2.05
CA ALA A 605 31.85 14.24 -2.15
C ALA A 605 31.57 12.94 -2.92
N ASP A 606 32.38 12.66 -3.95
CA ASP A 606 32.34 11.44 -4.78
C ASP A 606 30.91 11.00 -5.15
N PRO A 607 30.12 11.82 -5.89
CA PRO A 607 28.71 11.55 -6.12
C PRO A 607 28.50 10.25 -6.90
N LYS A 608 27.74 9.29 -6.40
CA LYS A 608 27.45 8.01 -7.08
C LYS A 608 26.02 7.94 -7.54
N LEU A 609 25.83 7.47 -8.77
CA LEU A 609 24.51 7.22 -9.34
C LEU A 609 24.04 5.84 -8.90
N VAL A 610 22.87 5.76 -8.27
CA VAL A 610 22.28 4.54 -7.72
C VAL A 610 20.92 4.30 -8.36
N GLY A 611 20.64 3.04 -8.69
CA GLY A 611 19.35 2.55 -9.17
C GLY A 611 18.75 1.51 -8.24
N GLU A 612 17.47 1.67 -7.91
CA GLU A 612 16.73 0.72 -7.09
C GLU A 612 15.42 0.28 -7.74
N ALA A 613 15.05 -0.98 -7.59
CA ALA A 613 13.73 -1.51 -7.90
C ALA A 613 12.96 -1.80 -6.61
N VAL A 614 11.87 -1.08 -6.41
CA VAL A 614 11.01 -1.22 -5.24
C VAL A 614 9.78 -2.06 -5.62
N PRO A 615 9.56 -3.23 -4.99
CA PRO A 615 8.39 -4.06 -5.27
C PRO A 615 7.16 -3.56 -4.52
N PHE A 616 6.00 -3.61 -5.16
CA PHE A 616 4.68 -3.31 -4.60
C PHE A 616 3.66 -4.40 -4.94
N GLU A 617 3.27 -5.19 -3.94
CA GLU A 617 2.25 -6.23 -4.09
C GLU A 617 0.84 -5.68 -4.25
N LEU A 618 0.06 -6.38 -5.08
CA LEU A 618 -1.33 -6.08 -5.37
C LEU A 618 -2.26 -6.98 -4.55
N HIS A 619 -3.02 -6.39 -3.60
CA HIS A 619 -4.07 -7.06 -2.81
C HIS A 619 -5.51 -6.51 -2.99
N HIS A 620 -5.65 -5.46 -3.80
CA HIS A 620 -6.91 -4.78 -4.15
C HIS A 620 -7.00 -4.67 -5.67
N GLY A 621 -8.19 -4.33 -6.15
CA GLY A 621 -8.55 -4.41 -7.56
C GLY A 621 -9.12 -5.78 -7.93
N VAL A 622 -9.59 -6.56 -6.95
CA VAL A 622 -10.03 -7.95 -7.11
C VAL A 622 -11.26 -8.01 -8.03
N GLY A 623 -11.17 -8.85 -9.06
CA GLY A 623 -12.25 -9.09 -10.03
C GLY A 623 -13.35 -10.00 -9.52
N ARG A 624 -14.46 -10.06 -10.26
CA ARG A 624 -15.48 -11.09 -10.03
C ARG A 624 -14.93 -12.44 -10.44
N ALA A 625 -15.61 -13.51 -10.03
CA ALA A 625 -15.21 -14.88 -10.40
C ALA A 625 -15.21 -15.14 -11.93
N GLU A 626 -15.97 -14.37 -12.70
CA GLU A 626 -15.98 -14.40 -14.17
C GLU A 626 -14.79 -13.68 -14.81
N ASP A 627 -14.18 -12.72 -14.10
CA ASP A 627 -13.00 -11.96 -14.55
C ASP A 627 -11.67 -12.66 -14.21
N ALA A 628 -11.73 -13.69 -13.36
CA ALA A 628 -10.55 -14.43 -12.91
C ALA A 628 -9.95 -15.28 -14.04
N VAL A 629 -8.63 -15.46 -14.02
CA VAL A 629 -7.92 -16.30 -15.00
C VAL A 629 -8.37 -17.76 -14.87
N LYS A 630 -8.92 -18.30 -15.96
CA LYS A 630 -9.32 -19.72 -16.10
C LYS A 630 -8.62 -20.44 -17.23
N GLU A 631 -8.00 -19.70 -18.14
CA GLU A 631 -7.28 -20.27 -19.28
C GLU A 631 -5.86 -20.64 -18.85
N CYS A 632 -5.51 -21.93 -18.92
CA CYS A 632 -4.22 -22.43 -18.45
C CYS A 632 -3.04 -21.77 -19.19
N GLU A 633 -3.21 -21.46 -20.48
CA GLU A 633 -2.17 -20.86 -21.32
C GLU A 633 -1.74 -19.46 -20.83
N THR A 634 -2.61 -18.74 -20.12
CA THR A 634 -2.26 -17.45 -19.50
C THR A 634 -1.07 -17.53 -18.56
N CYS A 635 -0.82 -18.71 -17.96
CA CYS A 635 0.31 -18.97 -17.07
C CYS A 635 1.30 -20.01 -17.61
N HIS A 636 0.89 -20.91 -18.51
CA HIS A 636 1.71 -22.04 -18.97
C HIS A 636 2.31 -21.87 -20.37
N HIS A 637 1.90 -20.86 -21.14
CA HIS A 637 2.50 -20.55 -22.44
C HIS A 637 3.90 -19.93 -22.27
N PRO A 638 4.89 -20.17 -23.14
CA PRO A 638 6.24 -19.59 -22.99
C PRO A 638 6.29 -18.06 -22.83
N GLU A 639 5.32 -17.35 -23.38
CA GLU A 639 5.14 -15.88 -23.27
C GLU A 639 4.03 -15.49 -22.26
N SER A 640 3.79 -16.32 -21.25
CA SER A 640 2.73 -16.16 -20.25
C SER A 640 3.01 -15.07 -19.21
N ALA A 641 2.05 -14.87 -18.30
CA ALA A 641 2.20 -14.05 -17.11
C ALA A 641 3.42 -14.43 -16.23
N ALA A 642 3.88 -15.69 -16.28
CA ALA A 642 5.02 -16.17 -15.51
C ALA A 642 6.38 -15.72 -16.09
N ALA A 643 6.45 -15.40 -17.38
CA ALA A 643 7.67 -14.96 -18.08
C ALA A 643 7.61 -13.49 -18.55
N ARG A 644 6.57 -12.76 -18.15
CA ARG A 644 6.28 -11.41 -18.61
C ARG A 644 7.42 -10.44 -18.29
N VAL A 645 7.86 -9.70 -19.32
CA VAL A 645 8.84 -8.64 -19.18
C VAL A 645 8.15 -7.34 -18.77
N LEU A 646 8.69 -6.66 -17.77
CA LEU A 646 8.22 -5.36 -17.31
C LEU A 646 9.12 -4.26 -17.86
N ASP A 647 8.53 -3.22 -18.43
CA ASP A 647 9.23 -2.05 -18.97
C ASP A 647 9.16 -0.85 -18.00
N PHE A 648 10.30 -0.24 -17.71
CA PHE A 648 10.45 0.93 -16.84
C PHE A 648 10.62 2.23 -17.62
N GLY A 649 10.81 2.14 -18.94
CA GLY A 649 11.13 3.25 -19.82
C GLY A 649 12.62 3.62 -19.81
N PRO A 650 12.97 4.83 -20.26
CA PRO A 650 14.35 5.29 -20.35
C PRO A 650 15.07 5.31 -19.00
N ALA A 651 16.33 4.87 -19.00
CA ALA A 651 17.18 4.80 -17.81
C ALA A 651 18.52 5.52 -18.01
N PRO A 652 19.17 6.00 -16.94
CA PRO A 652 20.50 6.59 -17.03
C PRO A 652 21.57 5.62 -17.57
N HIS A 653 22.58 6.18 -18.23
CA HIS A 653 23.66 5.44 -18.87
C HIS A 653 24.47 4.59 -17.89
N ASN A 654 24.62 3.30 -18.19
CA ASN A 654 25.37 2.32 -17.38
C ASN A 654 24.99 2.31 -15.89
N ALA A 655 23.78 2.74 -15.55
CA ALA A 655 23.35 2.77 -14.17
C ALA A 655 22.96 1.34 -13.74
N SER A 656 23.67 0.81 -12.76
CA SER A 656 23.33 -0.47 -12.14
C SER A 656 22.05 -0.32 -11.34
N ILE A 657 21.18 -1.31 -11.43
CA ILE A 657 19.96 -1.39 -10.62
C ILE A 657 19.95 -2.66 -9.78
N ALA A 658 19.55 -2.52 -8.52
CA ALA A 658 19.34 -3.64 -7.60
C ALA A 658 17.96 -3.54 -6.96
N PHE A 659 17.47 -4.62 -6.35
CA PHE A 659 16.28 -4.52 -5.50
C PHE A 659 16.57 -3.69 -4.26
N SER A 660 15.60 -2.87 -3.85
CA SER A 660 15.73 -2.04 -2.66
C SER A 660 16.04 -2.92 -1.43
N PRO A 661 17.05 -2.58 -0.62
CA PRO A 661 17.38 -3.33 0.59
C PRO A 661 16.18 -3.51 1.53
N GLY A 662 16.12 -4.64 2.24
CA GLY A 662 15.06 -4.90 3.22
C GLY A 662 13.75 -5.44 2.67
N THR A 663 13.63 -5.58 1.35
CA THR A 663 12.54 -6.37 0.76
C THR A 663 12.75 -7.85 1.10
N VAL A 664 11.71 -8.53 1.60
CA VAL A 664 11.73 -9.94 2.03
C VAL A 664 12.33 -10.83 0.92
N PRO A 665 13.16 -11.85 1.23
CA PRO A 665 14.07 -12.44 0.26
C PRO A 665 13.42 -13.19 -0.90
N ALA A 666 14.15 -13.12 -2.03
CA ALA A 666 14.04 -13.87 -3.29
C ALA A 666 13.10 -13.33 -4.37
N VAL A 667 13.14 -12.03 -4.68
CA VAL A 667 12.84 -11.62 -6.06
C VAL A 667 14.04 -12.02 -6.94
N ILE A 668 13.86 -13.00 -7.83
CA ILE A 668 14.88 -13.43 -8.78
C ILE A 668 14.39 -13.10 -10.19
N GLY A 669 15.17 -12.29 -10.87
CA GLY A 669 15.00 -11.93 -12.27
C GLY A 669 16.22 -11.17 -12.75
N GLU A 670 16.17 -10.73 -14.00
CA GLU A 670 17.26 -10.00 -14.64
C GLU A 670 16.78 -8.64 -15.11
N PHE A 671 17.57 -7.62 -14.80
CA PHE A 671 17.45 -6.31 -15.40
C PHE A 671 18.27 -6.26 -16.69
N ASP A 672 17.69 -5.70 -17.74
CA ASP A 672 18.34 -5.50 -19.04
C ASP A 672 18.15 -4.05 -19.51
N SER A 673 19.26 -3.40 -19.85
CA SER A 673 19.34 -2.01 -20.33
C SER A 673 19.89 -1.87 -21.76
N ASN A 674 19.99 -2.97 -22.53
CA ASN A 674 20.70 -3.06 -23.82
C ASN A 674 20.20 -2.14 -24.96
N ARG A 675 19.17 -1.31 -24.73
CA ARG A 675 18.55 -0.43 -25.75
C ARG A 675 18.15 0.96 -25.23
N GLY A 676 18.75 1.41 -24.13
CA GLY A 676 18.41 2.72 -23.51
C GLY A 676 17.09 2.72 -22.71
N THR A 677 16.36 1.60 -22.73
CA THR A 677 15.22 1.34 -21.84
C THR A 677 15.59 0.27 -20.82
N LEU A 678 15.18 0.45 -19.58
CA LEU A 678 15.30 -0.57 -18.55
C LEU A 678 14.12 -1.52 -18.61
N THR A 679 14.40 -2.82 -18.62
CA THR A 679 13.40 -3.89 -18.51
C THR A 679 13.76 -4.86 -17.40
N PHE A 680 12.77 -5.57 -16.87
CA PHE A 680 12.94 -6.66 -15.91
C PHE A 680 12.26 -7.93 -16.42
N ARG A 681 12.98 -9.05 -16.40
CA ARG A 681 12.46 -10.38 -16.71
C ARG A 681 12.47 -11.26 -15.46
N PRO A 682 11.31 -11.75 -14.96
CA PRO A 682 11.28 -12.69 -13.84
C PRO A 682 11.91 -14.03 -14.23
N LYS A 683 12.56 -14.69 -13.27
CA LYS A 683 13.14 -16.03 -13.43
C LYS A 683 12.50 -17.02 -12.48
N VAL A 684 11.28 -17.41 -12.80
CA VAL A 684 10.46 -18.29 -11.94
C VAL A 684 11.09 -19.69 -11.79
N GLU A 685 11.80 -20.21 -12.79
CA GLU A 685 12.44 -21.55 -12.68
C GLU A 685 13.63 -21.55 -11.72
N ALA A 686 14.30 -20.40 -11.52
CA ALA A 686 15.43 -20.27 -10.61
C ALA A 686 15.05 -20.36 -9.12
N GLN A 687 13.76 -20.56 -8.82
CA GLN A 687 13.17 -20.52 -7.48
C GLN A 687 12.47 -21.83 -7.09
N ASN A 688 12.88 -22.97 -7.66
CA ASN A 688 12.27 -24.31 -7.43
C ASN A 688 10.78 -24.41 -7.81
N TYR A 689 10.30 -23.55 -8.70
CA TYR A 689 9.03 -23.77 -9.38
C TYR A 689 9.30 -24.58 -10.64
N TYR A 690 8.67 -25.75 -10.74
CA TYR A 690 8.55 -26.46 -12.01
C TYR A 690 7.24 -26.03 -12.64
N LEU A 691 7.33 -25.24 -13.70
CA LEU A 691 6.17 -24.78 -14.45
C LEU A 691 6.12 -25.52 -15.78
N LEU A 692 5.10 -26.37 -15.94
CA LEU A 692 4.87 -27.09 -17.19
C LEU A 692 4.79 -26.08 -18.35
N GLY A 693 5.61 -26.27 -19.39
CA GLY A 693 5.74 -25.35 -20.53
C GLY A 693 6.91 -24.36 -20.44
N HIS A 694 7.43 -24.08 -19.24
CA HIS A 694 8.55 -23.13 -19.01
C HIS A 694 9.84 -23.80 -18.55
N SER A 695 9.73 -24.91 -17.82
CA SER A 695 10.88 -25.60 -17.21
C SER A 695 11.17 -26.94 -17.93
N PRO A 696 11.61 -26.95 -19.21
CA PRO A 696 11.90 -28.20 -19.90
C PRO A 696 13.04 -28.95 -19.18
N GLN A 697 12.82 -30.22 -18.87
CA GLN A 697 13.87 -31.09 -18.33
C GLN A 697 14.15 -32.18 -19.35
N SER A 698 15.11 -31.89 -20.25
CA SER A 698 15.45 -32.74 -21.39
C SER A 698 15.68 -34.21 -21.05
N ALA A 699 16.24 -34.50 -19.87
CA ALA A 699 16.41 -35.86 -19.39
C ALA A 699 15.08 -36.56 -19.05
N ILE A 700 14.16 -35.86 -18.37
CA ILE A 700 12.82 -36.37 -18.04
C ILE A 700 11.99 -36.51 -19.32
N ASP A 701 12.06 -35.53 -20.21
CA ASP A 701 11.37 -35.54 -21.49
C ASP A 701 11.84 -36.72 -22.35
N LEU A 702 13.15 -36.99 -22.39
CA LEU A 702 13.71 -38.15 -23.06
C LEU A 702 13.23 -39.46 -22.43
N VAL A 703 13.23 -39.59 -21.11
CA VAL A 703 12.71 -40.78 -20.41
C VAL A 703 11.22 -40.98 -20.73
N GLY A 704 10.41 -39.91 -20.71
CA GLY A 704 9.01 -39.94 -21.09
C GLY A 704 8.82 -40.42 -22.53
N LEU A 705 9.60 -39.89 -23.46
CA LEU A 705 9.58 -40.30 -24.88
C LEU A 705 9.96 -41.77 -25.04
N LEU A 706 10.98 -42.25 -24.32
CA LEU A 706 11.39 -43.65 -24.32
C LEU A 706 10.29 -44.58 -23.77
N ILE A 707 9.57 -44.18 -22.72
CA ILE A 707 8.44 -44.94 -22.15
C ILE A 707 7.29 -45.02 -23.15
N VAL A 708 6.95 -43.92 -23.81
CA VAL A 708 5.91 -43.90 -24.85
C VAL A 708 6.31 -44.81 -26.02
N ALA A 709 7.55 -44.69 -26.51
CA ALA A 709 8.07 -45.55 -27.58
C ALA A 709 8.03 -47.04 -27.20
N ALA A 710 8.45 -47.39 -25.97
CA ALA A 710 8.40 -48.75 -25.47
C ALA A 710 6.96 -49.28 -25.36
N THR A 711 6.01 -48.43 -24.96
CA THR A 711 4.59 -48.78 -24.86
C THR A 711 3.97 -49.02 -26.24
N VAL A 712 4.23 -48.13 -27.20
CA VAL A 712 3.78 -48.29 -28.59
C VAL A 712 4.36 -49.58 -29.20
N LEU A 713 5.65 -49.85 -28.97
CA LEU A 713 6.29 -51.09 -29.40
C LEU A 713 5.64 -52.32 -28.75
N GLY A 714 5.37 -52.27 -27.45
CA GLY A 714 4.70 -53.34 -26.72
C GLY A 714 3.29 -53.64 -27.25
N VAL A 715 2.52 -52.58 -27.53
CA VAL A 715 1.18 -52.69 -28.15
C VAL A 715 1.27 -53.28 -29.56
N ALA A 716 2.21 -52.81 -30.38
CA ALA A 716 2.42 -53.31 -31.74
C ALA A 716 2.82 -54.79 -31.74
N VAL A 717 3.73 -55.21 -30.85
CA VAL A 717 4.12 -56.61 -30.67
C VAL A 717 2.92 -57.45 -30.21
N HIS A 718 2.13 -56.97 -29.24
CA HIS A 718 0.94 -57.68 -28.79
C HIS A 718 -0.09 -57.85 -29.91
N ALA A 719 -0.39 -56.78 -30.65
CA ALA A 719 -1.31 -56.78 -31.78
C ALA A 719 -0.84 -57.73 -32.90
N GLY A 720 0.44 -57.65 -33.28
CA GLY A 720 1.05 -58.55 -34.27
C GLY A 720 0.97 -60.02 -33.84
N ARG A 721 1.20 -60.33 -32.56
CA ARG A 721 1.03 -61.69 -32.01
C ARG A 721 -0.43 -62.16 -32.02
N ARG A 722 -1.40 -61.26 -31.84
CA ARG A 722 -2.83 -61.61 -31.99
C ARG A 722 -3.19 -61.93 -33.45
N ILE A 723 -2.76 -61.10 -34.39
CA ILE A 723 -3.03 -61.29 -35.83
C ILE A 723 -2.41 -62.61 -36.32
N THR A 724 -1.15 -62.88 -35.97
CA THR A 724 -0.46 -64.12 -36.37
C THR A 724 -1.03 -65.38 -35.71
N LYS A 725 -1.63 -65.28 -34.52
CA LYS A 725 -2.37 -66.39 -33.88
C LYS A 725 -3.79 -66.58 -34.41
N ALA A 726 -4.42 -65.54 -34.95
CA ALA A 726 -5.76 -65.62 -35.52
C ALA A 726 -5.77 -66.10 -36.99
N GLY A 727 -4.64 -65.98 -37.68
CA GLY A 727 -4.42 -66.52 -39.04
C GLY A 727 -3.83 -67.93 -39.09
N ARG A 728 -3.64 -68.58 -37.94
CA ARG A 728 -3.41 -70.02 -37.80
C ARG A 728 -4.65 -70.64 -37.19
#